data_AF-D4XWL7-F1
#
_entry.id   AF-D4XWL7-F1
#
_cell.length_a   1.000
_cell.length_b   1.000
_cell.length_c   1.000
_cell.angle_alpha   90.00
_cell.angle_beta   90.00
_cell.angle_gamma   90.00
#
_symmetry.space_group_name_H-M   'P 1'
#
loop_
_entity.id
_entity.type
_entity.pdbx_description
1 polymer ?
#
loop_
_entity_poly.entity_id
_entity_poly.type
_entity_poly.pdbx_seq_one_letter_code
_entity_poly.pdbx_strand_id
1 'polypeptide(L)'
;MAKERKSFFEKLTEMNASHEESKKPISHKKKRNIKVWVTLGALALVVTSAITIPLVINTVKVNYKDPRDASDQIIEFVDDKGEKVSISVEELTNSLKTEDLKIKEKNEELYKKVIFYLYEAEQKASAKFQTFWNFSRQIGEAENNNIALKTIDEVRKLQKDKVNDLKRTTQNNYGFENWEKQFKTLLAGEEYGKSSTEEQAIEFLVFKDIQSDALRSFQLENSKDSLFKTKKDINRVASSDIFELDKDGNKVLDANEQPIILVKKGEKVFKEFIKDKNYFEVANSESIITLKTKSFNPQKWSVDTFIDEFLKTNTPYVTSMFTIPGTPPTLLSSPWTVDKDKFTNFALYSIIDNKVVLNGSLVSKFKNIEDYVLDANDQKNKDKAIFENYLQTLSTDPDELKKNLGSTGVTSLTGLFKNDNVSLSMSIVSDLFEANSHKLPEVNLEDLFKISFVGETKTAVDKLDKEIKSLEEKLKTTPTDSKSLNELADKTTELNRIIKTHLSQMKPDEFNLTIGENYRKLFVKNVNNQNLLSFAYNVTGANGIKAVISQAGITLLSNRKVDSKEKFLKLLKADLINLSQGKPDYFKTLNILNASLSNRNSIIELTLKDKSFQEYLKSQVNIYAEEKGANYTDADIVELTNSAVSIQAGELKMASYNALEKAQNWIKGLINTKTSYNFAFKDGQFYIDYNKSKGTTALSARPAKDEILDRILKEFKLK
;
A
#
# COMPACT_ATOMS: atom_id res chain seq x y z
N MET A 1 -15.42 10.71 -57.20
CA MET A 1 -15.00 9.39 -56.70
C MET A 1 -14.10 9.60 -55.49
N ALA A 2 -14.67 9.61 -54.29
CA ALA A 2 -13.90 9.72 -53.06
C ALA A 2 -13.33 8.35 -52.70
N LYS A 3 -12.02 8.26 -52.47
CA LYS A 3 -11.36 7.08 -51.90
C LYS A 3 -11.81 6.92 -50.45
N GLU A 4 -12.49 5.83 -50.14
CA GLU A 4 -12.81 5.45 -48.76
C GLU A 4 -11.51 5.18 -47.98
N ARG A 5 -11.44 5.73 -46.77
CA ARG A 5 -10.31 5.53 -45.85
C ARG A 5 -10.52 4.21 -45.12
N LYS A 6 -9.62 3.23 -45.34
CA LYS A 6 -9.56 1.95 -44.59
C LYS A 6 -9.59 2.17 -43.08
N SER A 7 -10.28 1.29 -42.35
CA SER A 7 -10.38 1.36 -40.88
C SER A 7 -9.07 0.97 -40.19
N PHE A 8 -8.92 1.36 -38.92
CA PHE A 8 -7.74 1.05 -38.09
C PHE A 8 -7.49 -0.46 -37.96
N PHE A 9 -8.57 -1.26 -37.88
CA PHE A 9 -8.47 -2.71 -37.78
C PHE A 9 -7.99 -3.33 -39.09
N GLU A 10 -8.48 -2.89 -40.26
CA GLU A 10 -7.99 -3.40 -41.55
C GLU A 10 -6.51 -3.09 -41.79
N LYS A 11 -6.03 -1.91 -41.35
CA LYS A 11 -4.60 -1.58 -41.40
C LYS A 11 -3.75 -2.46 -40.48
N LEU A 12 -4.28 -2.86 -39.32
CA LEU A 12 -3.60 -3.75 -38.38
C LEU A 12 -3.54 -5.20 -38.91
N THR A 13 -4.62 -5.69 -39.54
CA THR A 13 -4.64 -7.03 -40.14
C THR A 13 -3.70 -7.12 -41.34
N GLU A 14 -3.63 -6.07 -42.16
CA GLU A 14 -2.75 -5.98 -43.34
C GLU A 14 -1.27 -5.82 -42.92
N MET A 15 -0.96 -5.04 -41.87
CA MET A 15 0.40 -4.95 -41.32
C MET A 15 0.86 -6.26 -40.67
N ASN A 16 -0.03 -6.99 -39.99
CA ASN A 16 0.31 -8.30 -39.39
C ASN A 16 0.53 -9.38 -40.45
N ALA A 17 -0.26 -9.40 -41.53
CA ALA A 17 -0.06 -10.32 -42.65
C ALA A 17 1.25 -10.05 -43.41
N SER A 18 1.60 -8.77 -43.61
CA SER A 18 2.85 -8.37 -44.30
C SER A 18 4.14 -8.65 -43.51
N HIS A 19 4.05 -8.79 -42.18
CA HIS A 19 5.19 -9.16 -41.34
C HIS A 19 5.49 -10.67 -41.33
N GLU A 20 4.53 -11.55 -41.67
CA GLU A 20 4.74 -13.01 -41.70
C GLU A 20 5.45 -13.50 -42.99
N GLU A 21 5.37 -12.77 -44.10
CA GLU A 21 5.93 -13.24 -45.39
C GLU A 21 7.44 -12.93 -45.60
N SER A 22 8.06 -12.08 -44.78
CA SER A 22 9.40 -11.53 -45.10
C SER A 22 10.61 -12.11 -44.36
N LYS A 23 10.49 -13.16 -43.53
CA LYS A 23 11.66 -13.74 -42.83
C LYS A 23 11.65 -15.28 -42.74
N LYS A 24 12.20 -15.93 -43.77
CA LYS A 24 12.68 -17.32 -43.67
C LYS A 24 14.20 -17.36 -43.46
N PRO A 25 14.71 -17.78 -42.30
CA PRO A 25 16.08 -18.29 -42.18
C PRO A 25 16.12 -19.83 -42.24
N ILE A 26 17.15 -20.30 -42.93
CA ILE A 26 17.47 -21.69 -43.26
C ILE A 26 17.94 -22.44 -42.01
N SER A 27 17.36 -23.62 -41.71
CA SER A 27 17.77 -24.45 -40.56
C SER A 27 18.84 -25.47 -40.97
N HIS A 28 20.04 -25.38 -40.40
CA HIS A 28 21.05 -26.44 -40.46
C HIS A 28 20.73 -27.54 -39.45
N LYS A 29 20.52 -28.78 -39.94
CA LYS A 29 20.35 -29.98 -39.11
C LYS A 29 21.70 -30.41 -38.51
N LYS A 30 21.81 -30.45 -37.17
CA LYS A 30 22.85 -31.20 -36.46
C LYS A 30 22.18 -32.23 -35.54
N LYS A 31 22.37 -33.52 -35.86
CA LYS A 31 21.89 -34.67 -35.07
C LYS A 31 22.63 -34.77 -33.73
N ARG A 32 21.91 -35.01 -32.64
CA ARG A 32 22.41 -35.67 -31.42
C ARG A 32 21.28 -36.46 -30.72
N ASN A 33 21.68 -37.53 -30.04
CA ASN A 33 20.91 -38.73 -29.69
C ASN A 33 19.59 -38.52 -28.92
N ILE A 34 18.51 -39.03 -29.52
CA ILE A 34 17.15 -39.17 -28.99
C ILE A 34 16.93 -40.64 -28.66
N LYS A 35 17.25 -41.13 -27.45
CA LYS A 35 16.70 -42.42 -26.95
C LYS A 35 16.45 -42.51 -25.44
N VAL A 36 16.75 -41.49 -24.63
CA VAL A 36 16.43 -41.51 -23.18
C VAL A 36 15.53 -40.34 -22.73
N TRP A 37 15.37 -39.32 -23.56
CA TRP A 37 14.54 -38.14 -23.25
C TRP A 37 13.14 -38.14 -23.89
N VAL A 38 12.81 -39.12 -24.73
CA VAL A 38 11.50 -39.17 -25.41
C VAL A 38 10.41 -39.83 -24.56
N THR A 39 10.76 -40.68 -23.59
CA THR A 39 9.75 -41.35 -22.77
C THR A 39 9.32 -40.55 -21.54
N LEU A 40 10.16 -39.65 -21.01
CA LEU A 40 9.82 -38.77 -19.88
C LEU A 40 9.41 -37.34 -20.32
N GLY A 41 9.94 -36.85 -21.45
CA GLY A 41 9.58 -35.52 -21.99
C GLY A 41 8.27 -35.47 -22.78
N ALA A 42 7.75 -36.61 -23.26
CA ALA A 42 6.50 -36.67 -24.03
C ALA A 42 5.24 -36.85 -23.16
N LEU A 43 5.38 -37.22 -21.88
CA LEU A 43 4.25 -37.41 -20.95
C LEU A 43 3.94 -36.15 -20.12
N ALA A 44 4.92 -35.28 -19.88
CA ALA A 44 4.73 -34.06 -19.09
C ALA A 44 4.09 -32.87 -19.86
N LEU A 45 4.03 -32.93 -21.20
CA LEU A 45 3.49 -31.87 -22.05
C LEU A 45 2.02 -32.07 -22.46
N VAL A 46 1.36 -33.13 -21.97
CA VAL A 46 -0.01 -33.51 -22.37
C VAL A 46 -1.04 -33.37 -21.24
N VAL A 47 -0.62 -33.03 -20.01
CA VAL A 47 -1.50 -33.04 -18.82
C VAL A 47 -1.67 -31.68 -18.13
N THR A 48 -0.96 -30.62 -18.52
CA THR A 48 -1.02 -29.34 -17.80
C THR A 48 -1.84 -28.27 -18.53
N SER A 49 -3.15 -28.27 -18.33
CA SER A 49 -4.02 -27.09 -18.50
C SER A 49 -4.87 -26.79 -17.26
N ALA A 50 -4.35 -27.06 -16.06
CA ALA A 50 -4.97 -26.64 -14.80
C ALA A 50 -3.96 -26.42 -13.66
N ILE A 51 -2.76 -25.92 -13.97
CA ILE A 51 -1.80 -25.46 -12.95
C ILE A 51 -1.58 -23.96 -13.17
N THR A 52 -2.04 -23.14 -12.23
CA THR A 52 -1.66 -21.73 -12.12
C THR A 52 -0.14 -21.60 -12.00
N ILE A 53 0.54 -21.30 -13.12
CA ILE A 53 1.98 -20.99 -13.19
C ILE A 53 2.14 -19.45 -13.22
N PRO A 54 3.18 -18.87 -12.58
CA PRO A 54 3.33 -17.42 -12.42
C PRO A 54 3.51 -16.69 -13.75
N LEU A 55 3.04 -15.45 -13.77
CA LEU A 55 3.15 -14.50 -14.88
C LEU A 55 4.62 -14.29 -15.29
N VAL A 56 5.06 -14.93 -16.39
CA VAL A 56 6.14 -14.43 -17.27
C VAL A 56 5.79 -14.78 -18.72
N ILE A 57 5.70 -13.73 -19.55
CA ILE A 57 5.40 -13.80 -20.98
C ILE A 57 6.65 -14.30 -21.73
N ASN A 58 6.48 -15.35 -22.54
CA ASN A 58 7.26 -15.47 -23.77
C ASN A 58 6.44 -16.21 -24.84
N THR A 59 6.18 -15.51 -25.93
CA THR A 59 5.35 -15.92 -27.07
C THR A 59 6.05 -17.02 -27.88
N VAL A 60 5.55 -18.25 -27.79
CA VAL A 60 5.81 -19.32 -28.77
C VAL A 60 4.45 -19.84 -29.24
N LYS A 61 4.25 -19.90 -30.57
CA LYS A 61 3.06 -20.48 -31.24
C LYS A 61 2.90 -21.94 -30.76
N VAL A 62 1.92 -22.23 -29.89
CA VAL A 62 1.64 -23.59 -29.41
C VAL A 62 0.56 -24.20 -30.30
N ASN A 63 0.87 -25.34 -30.94
CA ASN A 63 -0.16 -26.21 -31.49
C ASN A 63 -0.94 -26.80 -30.32
N TYR A 64 -2.15 -26.29 -30.07
CA TYR A 64 -3.03 -26.80 -29.02
C TYR A 64 -3.39 -28.26 -29.35
N LYS A 65 -2.96 -29.19 -28.51
CA LYS A 65 -3.51 -30.54 -28.43
C LYS A 65 -4.52 -30.52 -27.29
N ASP A 66 -5.71 -31.05 -27.53
CA ASP A 66 -6.72 -31.17 -26.48
C ASP A 66 -6.15 -31.97 -25.30
N PRO A 67 -6.33 -31.52 -24.05
CA PRO A 67 -5.95 -32.28 -22.86
C PRO A 67 -6.75 -33.59 -22.79
N ARG A 68 -6.14 -34.67 -22.30
CA ARG A 68 -6.83 -35.94 -22.04
C ARG A 68 -7.75 -35.81 -20.81
N ASP A 69 -8.86 -36.55 -20.81
CA ASP A 69 -9.81 -36.52 -19.71
C ASP A 69 -9.19 -37.11 -18.43
N ALA A 70 -9.56 -36.58 -17.26
CA ALA A 70 -9.00 -36.98 -15.97
C ALA A 70 -9.16 -38.50 -15.69
N SER A 71 -10.23 -39.10 -16.23
CA SER A 71 -10.54 -40.53 -16.14
C SER A 71 -9.81 -41.41 -17.15
N ASP A 72 -9.07 -40.84 -18.11
CA ASP A 72 -8.36 -41.63 -19.11
C ASP A 72 -7.24 -42.45 -18.45
N GLN A 73 -7.18 -43.74 -18.75
CA GLN A 73 -6.11 -44.62 -18.28
C GLN A 73 -4.83 -44.33 -19.07
N ILE A 74 -3.75 -43.95 -18.40
CA ILE A 74 -2.45 -43.66 -19.03
C ILE A 74 -1.55 -44.89 -19.00
N ILE A 75 -1.57 -45.64 -17.90
CA ILE A 75 -0.73 -46.82 -17.69
C ILE A 75 -1.62 -47.94 -17.18
N GLU A 76 -1.64 -49.07 -17.89
CA GLU A 76 -2.23 -50.32 -17.40
C GLU A 76 -1.09 -51.32 -17.28
N PHE A 77 -0.87 -51.87 -16.08
CA PHE A 77 0.10 -52.94 -15.86
C PHE A 77 -0.52 -54.01 -14.97
N VAL A 78 0.09 -55.20 -14.99
CA VAL A 78 -0.34 -56.32 -14.16
C VAL A 78 0.61 -56.38 -12.97
N ASP A 79 0.07 -56.37 -11.76
CA ASP A 79 0.87 -56.43 -10.55
C ASP A 79 1.42 -57.85 -10.30
N ASP A 80 2.23 -57.98 -9.23
CA ASP A 80 2.87 -59.25 -8.87
C ASP A 80 1.87 -60.36 -8.45
N LYS A 81 0.57 -60.03 -8.35
CA LYS A 81 -0.54 -60.95 -8.05
C LYS A 81 -1.38 -61.30 -9.27
N GLY A 82 -1.05 -60.75 -10.44
CA GLY A 82 -1.80 -60.98 -11.68
C GLY A 82 -3.01 -60.05 -11.85
N GLU A 83 -3.18 -59.05 -10.99
CA GLU A 83 -4.28 -58.09 -11.06
C GLU A 83 -3.92 -56.91 -11.97
N LYS A 84 -4.88 -56.49 -12.80
CA LYS A 84 -4.73 -55.32 -13.67
C LYS A 84 -4.85 -54.05 -12.85
N VAL A 85 -3.74 -53.34 -12.69
CA VAL A 85 -3.67 -52.02 -12.08
C VAL A 85 -3.61 -50.98 -13.18
N SER A 86 -4.64 -50.13 -13.25
CA SER A 86 -4.70 -48.99 -14.16
C SER A 86 -4.45 -47.69 -13.40
N ILE A 87 -3.51 -46.87 -13.87
CA ILE A 87 -3.25 -45.52 -13.39
C ILE A 87 -3.88 -44.52 -14.38
N SER A 88 -4.80 -43.72 -13.87
CA SER A 88 -5.49 -42.64 -14.59
C SER A 88 -4.64 -41.36 -14.70
N VAL A 89 -5.05 -40.44 -15.60
CA VAL A 89 -4.45 -39.10 -15.72
C VAL A 89 -4.47 -38.36 -14.37
N GLU A 90 -5.57 -38.47 -13.63
CA GLU A 90 -5.75 -37.84 -12.32
C GLU A 90 -4.76 -38.36 -11.27
N GLU A 91 -4.62 -39.68 -11.15
CA GLU A 91 -3.72 -40.32 -10.17
C GLU A 91 -2.26 -39.98 -10.43
N LEU A 92 -1.83 -40.01 -11.69
CA LEU A 92 -0.47 -39.63 -12.06
C LEU A 92 -0.20 -38.16 -11.75
N THR A 93 -1.15 -37.27 -12.06
CA THR A 93 -1.03 -35.83 -11.78
C THR A 93 -0.95 -35.55 -10.29
N ASN A 94 -1.78 -36.21 -9.49
CA ASN A 94 -1.79 -36.06 -8.04
C ASN A 94 -0.54 -36.62 -7.36
N SER A 95 0.10 -37.64 -7.96
CA SER A 95 1.37 -38.20 -7.49
C SER A 95 2.59 -37.30 -7.78
N LEU A 96 2.52 -36.48 -8.83
CA LEU A 96 3.60 -35.58 -9.25
C LEU A 96 3.55 -34.20 -8.57
N LYS A 97 2.44 -33.86 -7.90
CA LYS A 97 2.27 -32.61 -7.16
C LYS A 97 2.98 -32.66 -5.82
N THR A 98 3.78 -31.63 -5.51
CA THR A 98 4.30 -31.41 -4.16
C THR A 98 3.17 -31.08 -3.19
N GLU A 99 3.38 -31.37 -1.90
CA GLU A 99 2.39 -31.07 -0.85
C GLU A 99 1.98 -29.59 -0.83
N ASP A 100 2.94 -28.69 -1.09
CA ASP A 100 2.69 -27.24 -1.20
C ASP A 100 1.71 -26.88 -2.33
N LEU A 101 1.78 -27.57 -3.47
CA LEU A 101 0.86 -27.34 -4.59
C LEU A 101 -0.55 -27.83 -4.26
N LYS A 102 -0.68 -28.97 -3.55
CA LYS A 102 -1.97 -29.49 -3.09
C LYS A 102 -2.63 -28.52 -2.10
N ILE A 103 -1.86 -28.00 -1.14
CA ILE A 103 -2.34 -27.01 -0.17
C ILE A 103 -2.82 -25.73 -0.87
N LYS A 104 -2.08 -25.26 -1.88
CA LYS A 104 -2.46 -24.07 -2.65
C LYS A 104 -3.78 -24.27 -3.39
N GLU A 105 -3.97 -25.41 -4.06
CA GLU A 105 -5.22 -25.73 -4.76
C GLU A 105 -6.40 -25.84 -3.80
N LYS A 106 -6.23 -26.53 -2.66
CA LYS A 106 -7.23 -26.61 -1.59
C LYS A 106 -7.69 -25.21 -1.14
N ASN A 107 -6.74 -24.29 -0.94
CA ASN A 107 -7.04 -22.93 -0.50
C ASN A 107 -7.67 -22.06 -1.61
N GLU A 108 -7.31 -22.25 -2.88
CA GLU A 108 -8.00 -21.56 -3.98
C GLU A 108 -9.45 -22.01 -4.12
N GLU A 109 -9.72 -23.31 -3.98
CA GLU A 109 -11.08 -23.83 -3.99
C GLU A 109 -11.88 -23.35 -2.78
N LEU A 110 -11.27 -23.36 -1.58
CA LEU A 110 -11.88 -22.80 -0.38
C LEU A 110 -12.20 -21.30 -0.56
N TYR A 111 -11.30 -20.54 -1.16
CA TYR A 111 -11.53 -19.12 -1.45
C TYR A 111 -12.74 -18.92 -2.37
N LYS A 112 -12.93 -19.76 -3.39
CA LYS A 112 -14.14 -19.72 -4.22
C LYS A 112 -15.38 -19.95 -3.38
N LYS A 113 -15.41 -20.99 -2.54
CA LYS A 113 -16.55 -21.27 -1.64
C LYS A 113 -16.84 -20.11 -0.69
N VAL A 114 -15.80 -19.47 -0.15
CA VAL A 114 -15.91 -18.25 0.66
C VAL A 114 -16.58 -17.12 -0.14
N ILE A 115 -16.15 -16.86 -1.38
CA ILE A 115 -16.73 -15.80 -2.21
C ILE A 115 -18.21 -16.06 -2.50
N PHE A 116 -18.59 -17.29 -2.88
CA PHE A 116 -20.00 -17.63 -3.11
C PHE A 116 -20.85 -17.44 -1.85
N TYR A 117 -20.39 -17.94 -0.71
CA TYR A 117 -21.08 -17.77 0.57
C TYR A 117 -21.26 -16.29 0.95
N LEU A 118 -20.18 -15.51 0.87
CA LEU A 118 -20.22 -14.09 1.20
C LEU A 118 -21.13 -13.32 0.25
N TYR A 119 -21.14 -13.65 -1.04
CA TYR A 119 -22.04 -13.04 -2.01
C TYR A 119 -23.50 -13.33 -1.70
N GLU A 120 -23.88 -14.58 -1.40
CA GLU A 120 -25.26 -14.90 -1.02
C GLU A 120 -25.72 -14.13 0.23
N ALA A 121 -24.83 -13.99 1.22
CA ALA A 121 -25.11 -13.22 2.43
C ALA A 121 -25.34 -11.73 2.10
N GLU A 122 -24.49 -11.14 1.26
CA GLU A 122 -24.63 -9.73 0.82
C GLU A 122 -25.84 -9.54 -0.10
N GLN A 123 -26.17 -10.52 -0.95
CA GLN A 123 -27.34 -10.49 -1.83
C GLN A 123 -28.63 -10.42 -1.02
N LYS A 124 -28.81 -11.32 -0.04
CA LYS A 124 -29.95 -11.29 0.89
C LYS A 124 -30.00 -9.97 1.67
N ALA A 125 -28.85 -9.50 2.15
CA ALA A 125 -28.77 -8.23 2.87
C ALA A 125 -29.11 -7.03 1.97
N SER A 126 -28.70 -7.03 0.70
CA SER A 126 -28.98 -5.95 -0.25
C SER A 126 -30.46 -5.80 -0.58
N ALA A 127 -31.20 -6.92 -0.69
CA ALA A 127 -32.65 -6.92 -0.87
C ALA A 127 -33.38 -6.35 0.36
N LYS A 128 -32.96 -6.77 1.56
CA LYS A 128 -33.45 -6.18 2.83
C LYS A 128 -33.12 -4.69 2.92
N PHE A 129 -31.91 -4.29 2.56
CA PHE A 129 -31.47 -2.89 2.56
C PHE A 129 -32.26 -2.03 1.56
N GLN A 130 -32.53 -2.53 0.35
CA GLN A 130 -33.37 -1.82 -0.63
C GLN A 130 -34.79 -1.61 -0.10
N THR A 131 -35.36 -2.64 0.55
CA THR A 131 -36.66 -2.55 1.22
C THR A 131 -36.64 -1.46 2.29
N PHE A 132 -35.65 -1.48 3.17
CA PHE A 132 -35.44 -0.46 4.20
C PHE A 132 -35.32 0.96 3.61
N TRP A 133 -34.57 1.12 2.53
CA TRP A 133 -34.41 2.40 1.84
C TRP A 133 -35.74 2.92 1.26
N ASN A 134 -36.47 2.05 0.56
CA ASN A 134 -37.73 2.40 -0.10
C ASN A 134 -38.88 2.62 0.89
N PHE A 135 -38.95 1.85 1.98
CA PHE A 135 -39.97 2.04 3.01
C PHE A 135 -39.69 3.22 3.94
N SER A 136 -38.53 3.86 3.81
CA SER A 136 -38.16 5.08 4.55
C SER A 136 -38.05 6.33 3.69
N ARG A 137 -38.60 6.28 2.46
CA ARG A 137 -38.66 7.41 1.53
C ARG A 137 -39.40 8.61 2.10
N GLN A 138 -38.84 9.79 1.86
CA GLN A 138 -39.54 11.04 2.10
C GLN A 138 -40.54 11.32 0.98
N ILE A 139 -41.52 12.17 1.26
CA ILE A 139 -42.50 12.62 0.27
C ILE A 139 -41.75 13.28 -0.90
N GLY A 140 -41.94 12.76 -2.11
CA GLY A 140 -41.27 13.24 -3.33
C GLY A 140 -39.98 12.51 -3.71
N GLU A 141 -39.47 11.59 -2.88
CA GLU A 141 -38.33 10.73 -3.27
C GLU A 141 -38.80 9.55 -4.13
N ALA A 142 -38.09 9.32 -5.24
CA ALA A 142 -38.33 8.17 -6.11
C ALA A 142 -37.91 6.85 -5.44
N GLU A 143 -38.57 5.77 -5.84
CA GLU A 143 -38.20 4.40 -5.50
C GLU A 143 -36.82 4.06 -6.06
N ASN A 144 -35.94 3.49 -5.23
CA ASN A 144 -34.65 3.02 -5.69
C ASN A 144 -34.66 1.50 -5.87
N ASN A 145 -34.64 1.04 -7.12
CA ASN A 145 -34.73 -0.37 -7.48
C ASN A 145 -33.40 -0.97 -7.96
N ASN A 146 -32.28 -0.25 -7.81
CA ASN A 146 -30.95 -0.67 -8.27
C ASN A 146 -29.96 -1.01 -7.13
N ILE A 147 -30.45 -1.09 -5.89
CA ILE A 147 -29.63 -1.39 -4.71
C ILE A 147 -29.42 -2.90 -4.57
N ALA A 148 -30.48 -3.69 -4.78
CA ALA A 148 -30.44 -5.14 -4.59
C ALA A 148 -29.51 -5.80 -5.62
N LEU A 149 -28.60 -6.63 -5.12
CA LEU A 149 -27.73 -7.47 -5.94
C LEU A 149 -28.56 -8.59 -6.58
N LYS A 150 -28.14 -8.98 -7.79
CA LYS A 150 -28.71 -10.13 -8.50
C LYS A 150 -28.43 -11.41 -7.74
N THR A 151 -29.30 -12.40 -7.90
CA THR A 151 -29.04 -13.76 -7.41
C THR A 151 -27.93 -14.43 -8.22
N ILE A 152 -27.26 -15.45 -7.64
CA ILE A 152 -26.23 -16.21 -8.37
C ILE A 152 -26.80 -16.85 -9.63
N ASP A 153 -28.05 -17.31 -9.61
CA ASP A 153 -28.69 -17.93 -10.78
C ASP A 153 -28.94 -16.91 -11.90
N GLU A 154 -29.34 -15.69 -11.56
CA GLU A 154 -29.47 -14.60 -12.53
C GLU A 154 -28.10 -14.21 -13.11
N VAL A 155 -27.07 -14.12 -12.27
CA VAL A 155 -25.69 -13.86 -12.75
C VAL A 155 -25.22 -15.00 -13.65
N ARG A 156 -25.41 -16.26 -13.25
CA ARG A 156 -25.05 -17.44 -14.03
C ARG A 156 -25.77 -17.46 -15.38
N LYS A 157 -27.07 -17.14 -15.40
CA LYS A 157 -27.83 -17.01 -16.65
C LYS A 157 -27.23 -15.94 -17.56
N LEU A 158 -26.91 -14.77 -17.03
CA LEU A 158 -26.29 -13.69 -17.80
C LEU A 158 -24.93 -14.10 -18.39
N GLN A 159 -24.07 -14.77 -17.62
CA GLN A 159 -22.77 -15.22 -18.12
C GLN A 159 -22.92 -16.39 -19.11
N LYS A 160 -23.89 -17.29 -18.89
CA LYS A 160 -24.24 -18.35 -19.86
C LYS A 160 -24.69 -17.78 -21.19
N ASP A 161 -25.53 -16.74 -21.17
CA ASP A 161 -25.98 -16.06 -22.38
C ASP A 161 -24.80 -15.41 -23.14
N LYS A 162 -23.84 -14.81 -22.42
CA LYS A 162 -22.60 -14.30 -23.05
C LYS A 162 -21.76 -15.40 -23.71
N VAL A 163 -21.59 -16.55 -23.05
CA VAL A 163 -20.83 -17.68 -23.61
C VAL A 163 -21.57 -18.27 -24.83
N ASN A 164 -22.89 -18.36 -24.79
CA ASN A 164 -23.71 -18.79 -25.93
C ASN A 164 -23.61 -17.81 -27.12
N ASP A 165 -23.61 -16.51 -26.85
CA ASP A 165 -23.43 -15.49 -27.88
C ASP A 165 -22.04 -15.55 -28.50
N LEU A 166 -21.00 -15.78 -27.69
CA LEU A 166 -19.64 -16.04 -28.17
C LEU A 166 -19.62 -17.27 -29.08
N LYS A 167 -20.21 -18.38 -28.63
CA LYS A 167 -20.33 -19.62 -29.40
C LYS A 167 -20.99 -19.40 -30.75
N ARG A 168 -22.13 -18.70 -30.78
CA ARG A 168 -22.85 -18.35 -32.02
C ARG A 168 -22.01 -17.46 -32.93
N THR A 169 -21.31 -16.48 -32.36
CA THR A 169 -20.43 -15.58 -33.12
C THR A 169 -19.25 -16.34 -33.73
N THR A 170 -18.63 -17.25 -32.98
CA THR A 170 -17.55 -18.12 -33.47
C THR A 170 -18.06 -19.07 -34.56
N GLN A 171 -19.25 -19.65 -34.39
CA GLN A 171 -19.90 -20.47 -35.43
C GLN A 171 -20.11 -19.70 -36.73
N ASN A 172 -20.61 -18.47 -36.64
CA ASN A 172 -20.82 -17.61 -37.79
C ASN A 172 -19.52 -17.20 -38.49
N ASN A 173 -18.46 -16.94 -37.73
CA ASN A 173 -17.19 -16.43 -38.28
C ASN A 173 -16.27 -17.53 -38.84
N TYR A 174 -16.34 -18.76 -38.31
CA TYR A 174 -15.39 -19.83 -38.65
C TYR A 174 -16.05 -21.05 -39.32
N GLY A 175 -17.39 -21.09 -39.43
CA GLY A 175 -18.13 -22.18 -40.06
C GLY A 175 -18.08 -23.52 -39.30
N PHE A 176 -18.91 -24.48 -39.72
CA PHE A 176 -19.17 -25.73 -38.99
C PHE A 176 -17.95 -26.63 -38.74
N GLU A 177 -16.90 -26.55 -39.57
CA GLU A 177 -15.73 -27.43 -39.44
C GLU A 177 -14.66 -26.90 -38.47
N ASN A 178 -14.55 -25.58 -38.27
CA ASN A 178 -13.45 -24.99 -37.51
C ASN A 178 -13.88 -24.21 -36.25
N TRP A 179 -15.17 -23.92 -36.09
CA TRP A 179 -15.66 -23.11 -34.97
C TRP A 179 -15.37 -23.73 -33.60
N GLU A 180 -15.49 -25.06 -33.44
CA GLU A 180 -15.34 -25.72 -32.14
C GLU A 180 -13.91 -25.58 -31.62
N LYS A 181 -12.92 -25.78 -32.49
CA LYS A 181 -11.50 -25.60 -32.15
C LYS A 181 -11.19 -24.15 -31.78
N GLN A 182 -11.73 -23.19 -32.53
CA GLN A 182 -11.54 -21.77 -32.25
C GLN A 182 -12.23 -21.36 -30.96
N PHE A 183 -13.43 -21.88 -30.70
CA PHE A 183 -14.19 -21.64 -29.49
C PHE A 183 -13.46 -22.18 -28.25
N LYS A 184 -12.96 -23.43 -28.29
CA LYS A 184 -12.10 -24.00 -27.23
C LYS A 184 -10.83 -23.17 -27.01
N THR A 185 -10.22 -22.67 -28.09
CA THR A 185 -9.04 -21.78 -27.99
C THR A 185 -9.37 -20.45 -27.30
N LEU A 186 -10.55 -19.88 -27.56
CA LEU A 186 -11.02 -18.65 -26.90
C LEU A 186 -11.31 -18.89 -25.41
N LEU A 187 -11.95 -20.00 -25.05
CA LEU A 187 -12.20 -20.37 -23.65
C LEU A 187 -10.90 -20.64 -22.87
N ALA A 188 -9.87 -21.15 -23.55
CA ALA A 188 -8.53 -21.32 -22.99
C ALA A 188 -7.78 -19.98 -22.75
N GLY A 189 -8.37 -18.84 -23.14
CA GLY A 189 -7.84 -17.50 -22.85
C GLY A 189 -8.01 -17.07 -21.39
N GLU A 190 -7.22 -16.07 -20.97
CA GLU A 190 -7.26 -15.55 -19.59
C GLU A 190 -8.60 -14.90 -19.21
N GLU A 191 -9.30 -14.34 -20.19
CA GLU A 191 -10.62 -13.72 -20.00
C GLU A 191 -11.67 -14.71 -19.47
N TYR A 192 -11.56 -15.98 -19.86
CA TYR A 192 -12.45 -17.08 -19.51
C TYR A 192 -11.81 -18.06 -18.50
N GLY A 193 -10.73 -17.64 -17.85
CA GLY A 193 -10.09 -18.43 -16.79
C GLY A 193 -9.28 -19.63 -17.28
N LYS A 194 -8.89 -19.65 -18.56
CA LYS A 194 -8.19 -20.79 -19.19
C LYS A 194 -9.00 -22.09 -19.11
N SER A 195 -10.31 -21.98 -19.27
CA SER A 195 -11.26 -23.07 -19.08
C SER A 195 -11.20 -24.10 -20.21
N SER A 196 -11.33 -25.38 -19.87
CA SER A 196 -11.41 -26.47 -20.86
C SER A 196 -12.85 -26.76 -21.31
N THR A 197 -13.85 -26.30 -20.55
CA THR A 197 -15.28 -26.50 -20.82
C THR A 197 -16.07 -25.20 -20.73
N GLU A 198 -17.27 -25.18 -21.32
CA GLU A 198 -18.20 -24.06 -21.23
C GLU A 198 -18.62 -23.80 -19.78
N GLU A 199 -18.91 -24.86 -19.03
CA GLU A 199 -19.33 -24.79 -17.63
C GLU A 199 -18.25 -24.19 -16.73
N GLN A 200 -16.98 -24.59 -16.93
CA GLN A 200 -15.86 -23.98 -16.20
C GLN A 200 -15.69 -22.50 -16.54
N ALA A 201 -15.86 -22.12 -17.81
CA ALA A 201 -15.79 -20.73 -18.23
C ALA A 201 -16.91 -19.90 -17.61
N ILE A 202 -18.14 -20.44 -17.57
CA ILE A 202 -19.29 -19.80 -16.94
C ILE A 202 -19.04 -19.62 -15.44
N GLU A 203 -18.63 -20.66 -14.72
CA GLU A 203 -18.37 -20.57 -13.28
C GLU A 203 -17.23 -19.61 -12.95
N PHE A 204 -16.17 -19.56 -13.77
CA PHE A 204 -15.10 -18.55 -13.62
C PHE A 204 -15.62 -17.12 -13.81
N LEU A 205 -16.43 -16.89 -14.86
CA LEU A 205 -17.02 -15.58 -15.13
C LEU A 205 -17.99 -15.16 -14.03
N VAL A 206 -18.81 -16.09 -13.51
CA VAL A 206 -19.70 -15.84 -12.37
C VAL A 206 -18.87 -15.45 -11.16
N PHE A 207 -17.86 -16.24 -10.79
CA PHE A 207 -16.96 -15.94 -9.68
C PHE A 207 -16.33 -14.54 -9.82
N LYS A 208 -15.84 -14.18 -11.01
CA LYS A 208 -15.22 -12.89 -11.29
C LYS A 208 -16.22 -11.73 -11.16
N ASP A 209 -17.46 -11.92 -11.63
CA ASP A 209 -18.54 -10.91 -11.58
C ASP A 209 -18.97 -10.63 -10.13
N ILE A 210 -19.10 -11.68 -9.32
CA ILE A 210 -19.62 -11.56 -7.95
C ILE A 210 -18.56 -11.17 -6.91
N GLN A 211 -17.27 -11.40 -7.19
CA GLN A 211 -16.19 -11.29 -6.20
C GLN A 211 -16.13 -9.93 -5.51
N SER A 212 -16.26 -8.82 -6.24
CA SER A 212 -16.18 -7.49 -5.64
C SER A 212 -17.32 -7.24 -4.65
N ASP A 213 -18.52 -7.68 -4.99
CA ASP A 213 -19.71 -7.54 -4.14
C ASP A 213 -19.71 -8.51 -2.95
N ALA A 214 -19.15 -9.70 -3.12
CA ALA A 214 -18.94 -10.64 -2.01
C ALA A 214 -18.04 -10.04 -0.92
N LEU A 215 -17.04 -9.25 -1.32
CA LEU A 215 -16.04 -8.68 -0.42
C LEU A 215 -16.46 -7.36 0.22
N ARG A 216 -17.73 -6.94 0.11
CA ARG A 216 -18.21 -5.66 0.67
C ARG A 216 -17.99 -5.52 2.17
N SER A 217 -18.10 -6.61 2.94
CA SER A 217 -17.79 -6.61 4.38
C SER A 217 -16.29 -6.55 4.70
N PHE A 218 -15.43 -6.78 3.71
CA PHE A 218 -13.97 -6.66 3.79
C PHE A 218 -13.44 -5.40 3.10
N GLN A 219 -14.32 -4.45 2.76
CA GLN A 219 -13.96 -3.15 2.19
C GLN A 219 -14.60 -2.02 2.99
N LEU A 220 -13.84 -0.99 3.32
CA LEU A 220 -14.37 0.25 3.90
C LEU A 220 -14.98 1.13 2.81
N GLU A 221 -16.07 1.78 3.17
CA GLU A 221 -16.76 2.75 2.32
C GLU A 221 -15.95 4.06 2.24
N ASN A 222 -15.82 4.61 1.04
CA ASN A 222 -15.36 5.98 0.87
C ASN A 222 -16.56 6.92 0.93
N SER A 223 -16.43 8.04 1.64
CA SER A 223 -17.43 9.12 1.72
C SER A 223 -18.07 9.50 0.38
N LYS A 224 -17.32 9.43 -0.74
CA LYS A 224 -17.84 9.74 -2.08
C LYS A 224 -18.84 8.70 -2.61
N ASP A 225 -18.64 7.43 -2.24
CA ASP A 225 -19.40 6.29 -2.75
C ASP A 225 -20.57 5.90 -1.83
N SER A 226 -20.73 6.59 -0.70
CA SER A 226 -21.79 6.29 0.26
C SER A 226 -23.17 6.72 -0.23
N LEU A 227 -24.16 5.87 0.05
CA LEU A 227 -25.58 6.25 -0.03
C LEU A 227 -25.99 7.22 1.08
N PHE A 228 -25.21 7.31 2.16
CA PHE A 228 -25.48 8.16 3.33
C PHE A 228 -24.65 9.44 3.26
N LYS A 229 -25.21 10.49 2.66
CA LYS A 229 -24.48 11.75 2.43
C LYS A 229 -24.86 12.85 3.40
N THR A 230 -26.03 12.75 4.01
CA THR A 230 -26.60 13.79 4.88
C THR A 230 -27.12 13.23 6.20
N LYS A 231 -27.33 14.13 7.17
CA LYS A 231 -28.00 13.83 8.44
C LYS A 231 -29.40 13.27 8.21
N LYS A 232 -30.08 13.65 7.14
CA LYS A 232 -31.40 13.11 6.79
C LYS A 232 -31.32 11.63 6.43
N ASP A 233 -30.29 11.21 5.68
CA ASP A 233 -30.12 9.83 5.21
C ASP A 233 -29.97 8.83 6.37
N ILE A 234 -29.21 9.21 7.40
CA ILE A 234 -28.99 8.36 8.59
C ILE A 234 -30.14 8.42 9.59
N ASN A 235 -31.00 9.44 9.51
CA ASN A 235 -32.14 9.63 10.40
C ASN A 235 -33.48 9.26 9.75
N ARG A 236 -33.47 8.53 8.63
CA ARG A 236 -34.67 8.06 7.95
C ARG A 236 -35.51 7.19 8.88
N VAL A 237 -36.82 7.43 8.86
CA VAL A 237 -37.82 6.69 9.65
C VAL A 237 -38.74 5.90 8.74
N ALA A 238 -39.23 4.76 9.22
CA ALA A 238 -40.14 3.92 8.45
C ALA A 238 -41.48 4.63 8.24
N SER A 239 -41.92 4.74 6.98
CA SER A 239 -43.23 5.32 6.62
C SER A 239 -44.41 4.40 6.97
N SER A 240 -44.15 3.10 7.07
CA SER A 240 -45.07 2.02 7.43
C SER A 240 -44.29 0.88 8.10
N ASP A 241 -44.99 -0.09 8.69
CA ASP A 241 -44.34 -1.28 9.26
C ASP A 241 -43.64 -2.07 8.16
N ILE A 242 -42.37 -2.41 8.41
CA ILE A 242 -41.55 -3.21 7.50
C ILE A 242 -41.55 -4.64 8.01
N PHE A 243 -42.08 -5.57 7.21
CA PHE A 243 -42.19 -6.99 7.55
C PHE A 243 -41.00 -7.80 7.01
N GLU A 244 -40.70 -8.93 7.64
CA GLU A 244 -39.82 -9.93 7.04
C GLU A 244 -40.56 -10.68 5.92
N LEU A 245 -39.89 -10.83 4.78
CA LEU A 245 -40.43 -11.50 3.59
C LEU A 245 -39.64 -12.77 3.29
N ASP A 246 -40.33 -13.81 2.83
CA ASP A 246 -39.72 -15.03 2.30
C ASP A 246 -39.20 -14.82 0.86
N LYS A 247 -38.67 -15.90 0.26
CA LYS A 247 -38.13 -15.87 -1.12
C LYS A 247 -39.19 -15.57 -2.19
N ASP A 248 -40.45 -15.83 -1.88
CA ASP A 248 -41.59 -15.64 -2.79
C ASP A 248 -42.30 -14.30 -2.55
N GLY A 249 -41.82 -13.50 -1.59
CA GLY A 249 -42.34 -12.18 -1.25
C GLY A 249 -43.51 -12.20 -0.25
N ASN A 250 -43.81 -13.33 0.37
CA ASN A 250 -44.84 -13.42 1.40
C ASN A 250 -44.28 -13.06 2.79
N LYS A 251 -45.15 -12.61 3.69
CA LYS A 251 -44.76 -12.27 5.07
C LYS A 251 -44.38 -13.53 5.84
N VAL A 252 -43.20 -13.52 6.46
CA VAL A 252 -42.78 -14.57 7.38
C VAL A 252 -43.59 -14.42 8.68
N LEU A 253 -44.15 -15.52 9.15
CA LEU A 253 -44.93 -15.58 10.39
C LEU A 253 -44.09 -16.11 11.55
N ASP A 254 -44.32 -15.59 12.74
CA ASP A 254 -43.73 -16.09 13.98
C ASP A 254 -44.43 -17.38 14.47
N ALA A 255 -43.99 -17.91 15.61
CA ALA A 255 -44.57 -19.11 16.22
C ALA A 255 -46.06 -18.95 16.62
N ASN A 256 -46.60 -17.73 16.63
CA ASN A 256 -48.00 -17.40 16.92
C ASN A 256 -48.79 -17.01 15.66
N GLU A 257 -48.27 -17.34 14.47
CA GLU A 257 -48.85 -17.00 13.17
C GLU A 257 -48.98 -15.49 12.90
N GLN A 258 -48.22 -14.65 13.60
CA GLN A 258 -48.22 -13.20 13.39
C GLN A 258 -47.07 -12.79 12.46
N PRO A 259 -47.26 -11.83 11.54
CA PRO A 259 -46.18 -11.34 10.71
C PRO A 259 -45.01 -10.77 11.52
N ILE A 260 -43.79 -11.21 11.23
CA ILE A 260 -42.58 -10.70 11.87
C ILE A 260 -42.34 -9.27 11.38
N ILE A 261 -42.38 -8.30 12.29
CA ILE A 261 -42.09 -6.89 12.03
C ILE A 261 -40.60 -6.64 12.28
N LEU A 262 -39.87 -6.21 11.24
CA LEU A 262 -38.46 -5.81 11.32
C LEU A 262 -38.30 -4.39 11.87
N VAL A 263 -39.15 -3.46 11.42
CA VAL A 263 -39.14 -2.05 11.86
C VAL A 263 -40.57 -1.52 11.92
N LYS A 264 -40.96 -0.91 13.04
CA LYS A 264 -42.28 -0.29 13.17
C LYS A 264 -42.34 1.08 12.51
N LYS A 265 -43.51 1.48 12.03
CA LYS A 265 -43.78 2.82 11.52
C LYS A 265 -43.31 3.90 12.50
N GLY A 266 -42.56 4.88 12.00
CA GLY A 266 -42.00 5.99 12.77
C GLY A 266 -40.66 5.69 13.44
N GLU A 267 -40.20 4.44 13.48
CA GLU A 267 -38.87 4.11 13.99
C GLU A 267 -37.78 4.37 12.94
N LYS A 268 -36.56 4.68 13.41
CA LYS A 268 -35.38 4.77 12.54
C LYS A 268 -35.09 3.42 11.89
N VAL A 269 -34.87 3.45 10.58
CA VAL A 269 -34.58 2.24 9.80
C VAL A 269 -33.11 1.82 9.91
N PHE A 270 -32.20 2.78 10.06
CA PHE A 270 -30.77 2.55 10.26
C PHE A 270 -30.37 2.96 11.68
N LYS A 271 -30.48 2.02 12.63
CA LYS A 271 -30.27 2.27 14.07
C LYS A 271 -28.79 2.26 14.47
N GLU A 272 -27.93 1.77 13.58
CA GLU A 272 -26.52 1.48 13.84
C GLU A 272 -25.64 2.73 13.79
N PHE A 273 -26.13 3.85 13.26
CA PHE A 273 -25.37 5.10 13.19
C PHE A 273 -25.24 5.78 14.55
N ILE A 274 -23.99 5.88 15.03
CA ILE A 274 -23.59 6.49 16.29
C ILE A 274 -22.61 7.62 15.96
N LYS A 275 -22.96 8.85 16.37
CA LYS A 275 -22.16 10.04 16.14
C LYS A 275 -20.76 9.87 16.72
N ASP A 276 -19.75 10.34 15.99
CA ASP A 276 -18.33 10.27 16.37
C ASP A 276 -17.74 8.86 16.47
N LYS A 277 -18.54 7.81 16.16
CA LYS A 277 -18.08 6.41 16.09
C LYS A 277 -18.03 5.91 14.66
N ASN A 278 -19.16 5.94 13.94
CA ASN A 278 -19.27 5.45 12.55
C ASN A 278 -19.90 6.47 11.60
N TYR A 279 -20.19 7.68 12.08
CA TYR A 279 -20.37 8.84 11.22
C TYR A 279 -19.87 10.13 11.89
N PHE A 280 -19.50 11.10 11.07
CA PHE A 280 -18.97 12.40 11.46
C PHE A 280 -19.74 13.49 10.71
N GLU A 281 -20.15 14.54 11.42
CA GLU A 281 -20.88 15.66 10.81
C GLU A 281 -19.90 16.67 10.24
N VAL A 282 -20.21 17.19 9.05
CA VAL A 282 -19.45 18.31 8.47
C VAL A 282 -19.88 19.59 9.17
N ALA A 283 -18.91 20.36 9.68
CA ALA A 283 -19.19 21.60 10.39
C ALA A 283 -20.00 22.56 9.52
N ASN A 284 -21.05 23.16 10.09
CA ASN A 284 -21.97 24.09 9.42
C ASN A 284 -22.64 23.53 8.15
N SER A 285 -22.84 22.20 8.07
CA SER A 285 -23.50 21.54 6.95
C SER A 285 -24.43 20.39 7.40
N GLU A 286 -25.39 20.05 6.53
CA GLU A 286 -26.21 18.83 6.65
C GLU A 286 -25.45 17.58 6.19
N SER A 287 -24.29 17.74 5.54
CA SER A 287 -23.46 16.65 5.08
C SER A 287 -22.87 15.85 6.25
N ILE A 288 -22.64 14.56 6.02
CA ILE A 288 -21.93 13.67 6.93
C ILE A 288 -20.86 12.88 6.17
N ILE A 289 -19.94 12.29 6.92
CA ILE A 289 -19.04 11.25 6.44
C ILE A 289 -19.29 10.00 7.27
N THR A 290 -19.49 8.87 6.59
CA THR A 290 -19.61 7.56 7.22
C THR A 290 -18.23 6.91 7.37
N LEU A 291 -18.09 6.11 8.42
CA LEU A 291 -16.97 5.19 8.63
C LEU A 291 -17.56 3.81 8.89
N LYS A 292 -17.71 3.04 7.82
CA LYS A 292 -18.28 1.69 7.85
C LYS A 292 -17.75 0.84 6.71
N THR A 293 -18.02 -0.46 6.75
CA THR A 293 -17.82 -1.34 5.59
C THR A 293 -18.86 -1.06 4.50
N LYS A 294 -18.57 -1.50 3.26
CA LYS A 294 -19.52 -1.43 2.13
C LYS A 294 -20.67 -2.45 2.22
N SER A 295 -20.68 -3.29 3.27
CA SER A 295 -21.67 -4.34 3.46
C SER A 295 -23.09 -3.75 3.51
N PHE A 296 -24.04 -4.47 2.92
CA PHE A 296 -25.45 -4.15 3.10
C PHE A 296 -26.00 -4.62 4.45
N ASN A 297 -25.27 -5.51 5.16
CA ASN A 297 -25.64 -5.98 6.48
C ASN A 297 -25.11 -5.02 7.57
N PRO A 298 -25.98 -4.32 8.32
CA PRO A 298 -25.54 -3.37 9.34
C PRO A 298 -24.70 -3.98 10.46
N GLN A 299 -24.88 -5.27 10.76
CA GLN A 299 -24.08 -5.98 11.76
C GLN A 299 -22.61 -6.12 11.35
N LYS A 300 -22.30 -5.99 10.05
CA LYS A 300 -20.93 -6.04 9.50
C LYS A 300 -20.33 -4.65 9.25
N TRP A 301 -20.96 -3.57 9.69
CA TRP A 301 -20.47 -2.19 9.44
C TRP A 301 -19.25 -1.80 10.27
N SER A 302 -18.93 -2.52 11.35
CA SER A 302 -17.80 -2.15 12.20
C SER A 302 -16.47 -2.18 11.46
N VAL A 303 -15.65 -1.14 11.69
CA VAL A 303 -14.29 -1.03 11.15
C VAL A 303 -13.23 -1.61 12.11
N ASP A 304 -13.64 -2.03 13.31
CA ASP A 304 -12.73 -2.49 14.36
C ASP A 304 -11.82 -3.63 13.89
N THR A 305 -12.37 -4.60 13.16
CA THR A 305 -11.60 -5.75 12.64
C THR A 305 -10.46 -5.32 11.71
N PHE A 306 -10.65 -4.26 10.91
CA PHE A 306 -9.60 -3.74 10.03
C PHE A 306 -8.44 -3.16 10.84
N ILE A 307 -8.77 -2.38 11.88
CA ILE A 307 -7.78 -1.76 12.75
C ILE A 307 -7.03 -2.86 13.53
N ASP A 308 -7.77 -3.81 14.09
CA ASP A 308 -7.22 -4.89 14.90
C ASP A 308 -6.29 -5.79 14.06
N GLU A 309 -6.68 -6.15 12.83
CA GLU A 309 -5.82 -6.95 11.94
C GLU A 309 -4.58 -6.19 11.48
N PHE A 310 -4.73 -4.89 11.15
CA PHE A 310 -3.58 -4.04 10.82
C PHE A 310 -2.59 -3.94 11.99
N LEU A 311 -3.10 -3.68 13.20
CA LEU A 311 -2.29 -3.56 14.41
C LEU A 311 -1.77 -4.91 14.92
N LYS A 312 -2.37 -6.05 14.56
CA LYS A 312 -1.84 -7.38 14.92
C LYS A 312 -0.53 -7.69 14.20
N THR A 313 -0.40 -7.24 12.96
CA THR A 313 0.71 -7.61 12.05
C THR A 313 1.70 -6.47 11.80
N ASN A 314 1.37 -5.25 12.20
CA ASN A 314 2.22 -4.08 11.98
C ASN A 314 2.43 -3.27 13.26
N THR A 315 3.57 -2.59 13.31
CA THR A 315 3.82 -1.48 14.22
C THR A 315 3.76 -0.19 13.39
N PRO A 316 2.70 0.63 13.54
CA PRO A 316 2.54 1.83 12.75
C PRO A 316 3.32 3.03 13.31
N TYR A 317 3.73 3.91 12.41
CA TYR A 317 4.42 5.16 12.68
C TYR A 317 3.80 6.28 11.86
N VAL A 318 3.65 7.46 12.45
CA VAL A 318 3.36 8.69 11.72
C VAL A 318 4.69 9.35 11.37
N THR A 319 4.98 9.46 10.08
CA THR A 319 6.23 10.06 9.60
C THR A 319 6.01 11.41 8.94
N SER A 320 6.93 12.33 9.20
CA SER A 320 7.03 13.61 8.50
C SER A 320 8.46 13.77 8.00
N MET A 321 8.59 14.29 6.79
CA MET A 321 9.83 14.46 6.06
C MET A 321 9.97 15.91 5.59
N PHE A 322 11.21 16.38 5.60
CA PHE A 322 11.59 17.64 4.98
C PHE A 322 13.00 17.49 4.43
N THR A 323 13.15 17.51 3.10
CA THR A 323 14.47 17.32 2.47
C THR A 323 15.17 18.66 2.21
N ILE A 324 16.41 18.79 2.66
CA ILE A 324 17.30 19.92 2.40
C ILE A 324 18.25 19.59 1.23
N PRO A 325 18.75 20.60 0.48
CA PRO A 325 19.70 20.36 -0.60
C PRO A 325 21.01 19.78 -0.09
N GLY A 326 21.65 18.96 -0.92
CA GLY A 326 22.97 18.38 -0.65
C GLY A 326 22.97 16.85 -0.77
N THR A 327 23.79 16.31 -1.66
CA THR A 327 24.00 14.86 -1.79
C THR A 327 25.45 14.49 -1.40
N PRO A 328 25.64 13.41 -0.63
CA PRO A 328 26.96 12.97 -0.22
C PRO A 328 27.74 12.41 -1.43
N PRO A 329 29.06 12.65 -1.50
CA PRO A 329 29.90 12.07 -2.53
C PRO A 329 30.18 10.58 -2.24
N THR A 330 30.50 9.81 -3.28
CA THR A 330 30.96 8.41 -3.14
C THR A 330 32.25 8.32 -2.32
N LEU A 331 33.18 9.28 -2.52
CA LEU A 331 34.41 9.42 -1.75
C LEU A 331 34.25 10.56 -0.74
N LEU A 332 34.32 10.27 0.55
CA LEU A 332 34.15 11.28 1.61
C LEU A 332 35.25 12.37 1.64
N SER A 333 36.32 12.21 0.86
CA SER A 333 37.33 13.24 0.65
C SER A 333 36.84 14.36 -0.28
N SER A 334 35.88 14.07 -1.15
CA SER A 334 35.33 15.04 -2.11
C SER A 334 34.28 15.96 -1.46
N PRO A 335 33.99 17.14 -2.05
CA PRO A 335 32.88 17.99 -1.59
C PRO A 335 31.51 17.39 -1.89
N TRP A 336 30.49 17.84 -1.15
CA TRP A 336 29.09 17.49 -1.42
C TRP A 336 28.61 18.21 -2.69
N THR A 337 27.69 17.57 -3.41
CA THR A 337 27.00 18.23 -4.53
C THR A 337 25.77 18.95 -3.99
N VAL A 338 25.67 20.25 -4.24
CA VAL A 338 24.61 21.09 -3.67
C VAL A 338 23.91 21.87 -4.79
N ASP A 339 22.58 21.81 -4.83
CA ASP A 339 21.80 22.66 -5.72
C ASP A 339 21.88 24.11 -5.25
N LYS A 340 22.45 24.96 -6.10
CA LYS A 340 22.76 26.36 -5.80
C LYS A 340 21.52 27.20 -5.53
N ASP A 341 20.47 27.04 -6.31
CA ASP A 341 19.25 27.83 -6.19
C ASP A 341 18.48 27.42 -4.94
N LYS A 342 18.38 26.11 -4.69
CA LYS A 342 17.76 25.59 -3.47
C LYS A 342 18.53 26.02 -2.22
N PHE A 343 19.86 25.88 -2.22
CA PHE A 343 20.70 26.32 -1.11
C PHE A 343 20.56 27.83 -0.85
N THR A 344 20.55 28.63 -1.91
CA THR A 344 20.37 30.09 -1.80
C THR A 344 19.12 30.41 -1.00
N ASN A 345 17.98 29.75 -1.26
CA ASN A 345 16.75 30.01 -0.52
C ASN A 345 16.87 29.75 0.99
N PHE A 346 17.67 28.78 1.43
CA PHE A 346 17.95 28.56 2.86
C PHE A 346 18.91 29.59 3.45
N ALA A 347 19.81 30.15 2.64
CA ALA A 347 20.76 31.19 3.07
C ALA A 347 20.13 32.58 3.21
N LEU A 348 18.89 32.78 2.72
CA LEU A 348 18.15 34.04 2.86
C LEU A 348 17.46 34.17 4.21
N TYR A 349 17.04 35.39 4.52
CA TYR A 349 16.30 35.75 5.71
C TYR A 349 14.83 36.06 5.40
N SER A 350 13.93 35.66 6.30
CA SER A 350 12.49 35.99 6.26
C SER A 350 12.07 36.74 7.53
N ILE A 351 10.98 37.50 7.45
CA ILE A 351 10.38 38.15 8.62
C ILE A 351 9.25 37.28 9.17
N ILE A 352 9.33 36.93 10.45
CA ILE A 352 8.35 36.10 11.17
C ILE A 352 8.12 36.75 12.52
N ASP A 353 6.87 37.08 12.84
CA ASP A 353 6.51 37.73 14.11
C ASP A 353 7.39 38.95 14.41
N ASN A 354 7.55 39.81 13.40
CA ASN A 354 8.36 41.02 13.42
C ASN A 354 9.86 40.79 13.72
N LYS A 355 10.36 39.57 13.48
CA LYS A 355 11.77 39.22 13.60
C LYS A 355 12.33 38.68 12.30
N VAL A 356 13.56 39.05 11.99
CA VAL A 356 14.36 38.55 10.87
C VAL A 356 14.99 37.22 11.28
N VAL A 357 14.68 36.18 10.51
CA VAL A 357 15.06 34.81 10.80
C VAL A 357 15.72 34.21 9.57
N LEU A 358 16.90 33.61 9.74
CA LEU A 358 17.57 32.85 8.68
C LEU A 358 16.69 31.67 8.29
N ASN A 359 16.38 31.50 7.00
CA ASN A 359 15.52 30.43 6.52
C ASN A 359 16.06 29.03 6.90
N GLY A 360 17.38 28.86 6.86
CA GLY A 360 18.09 27.67 7.35
C GLY A 360 17.79 27.30 8.80
N SER A 361 17.54 28.28 9.68
CA SER A 361 17.21 28.02 11.10
C SER A 361 15.82 27.40 11.28
N LEU A 362 14.92 27.56 10.31
CA LEU A 362 13.54 27.04 10.36
C LEU A 362 13.49 25.52 10.33
N VAL A 363 14.55 24.88 9.83
CA VAL A 363 14.77 23.44 9.92
C VAL A 363 14.69 22.94 11.36
N SER A 364 15.21 23.70 12.34
CA SER A 364 15.13 23.32 13.77
C SER A 364 13.70 23.39 14.33
N LYS A 365 12.79 24.12 13.66
CA LYS A 365 11.37 24.24 14.03
C LYS A 365 10.51 23.15 13.39
N PHE A 366 11.10 22.26 12.60
CA PHE A 366 10.38 21.14 11.99
C PHE A 366 9.78 20.23 13.07
N LYS A 367 8.50 19.91 12.92
CA LYS A 367 7.70 19.10 13.84
C LYS A 367 7.03 17.95 13.09
N ASN A 368 6.51 16.99 13.85
CA ASN A 368 5.69 15.93 13.27
C ASN A 368 4.34 16.51 12.79
N ILE A 369 3.76 15.93 11.75
CA ILE A 369 2.47 16.35 11.19
C ILE A 369 1.34 16.35 12.23
N GLU A 370 1.39 15.42 13.20
CA GLU A 370 0.46 15.40 14.34
C GLU A 370 0.37 16.76 15.05
N ASP A 371 1.47 17.50 15.16
CA ASP A 371 1.52 18.79 15.87
C ASP A 371 0.83 19.93 15.11
N TYR A 372 0.66 19.77 13.79
CA TYR A 372 0.02 20.78 12.92
C TYR A 372 -1.46 20.51 12.69
N VAL A 373 -1.88 19.24 12.66
CA VAL A 373 -3.22 18.87 12.16
C VAL A 373 -4.14 18.28 13.22
N LEU A 374 -3.60 17.77 14.34
CA LEU A 374 -4.43 17.30 15.45
C LEU A 374 -4.73 18.43 16.42
N ASP A 375 -5.93 18.43 17.00
CA ASP A 375 -6.39 19.36 18.03
C ASP A 375 -6.08 20.83 17.64
N ALA A 376 -6.60 21.24 16.48
CA ALA A 376 -6.32 22.53 15.87
C ALA A 376 -6.77 23.70 16.77
N ASN A 377 -5.96 24.75 16.80
CA ASN A 377 -6.24 26.02 17.47
C ASN A 377 -5.56 27.15 16.69
N ASP A 378 -5.82 28.41 17.04
CA ASP A 378 -5.31 29.57 16.30
C ASP A 378 -3.78 29.57 16.16
N GLN A 379 -3.07 29.21 17.24
CA GLN A 379 -1.61 29.13 17.21
C GLN A 379 -1.12 28.02 16.28
N LYS A 380 -1.70 26.81 16.35
CA LYS A 380 -1.35 25.70 15.46
C LYS A 380 -1.69 26.00 14.00
N ASN A 381 -2.79 26.68 13.75
CA ASN A 381 -3.17 27.10 12.40
C ASN A 381 -2.14 28.09 11.83
N LYS A 382 -1.68 29.03 12.66
CA LYS A 382 -0.59 29.95 12.32
C LYS A 382 0.72 29.20 12.06
N ASP A 383 1.14 28.32 12.98
CA ASP A 383 2.34 27.48 12.85
C ASP A 383 2.28 26.63 11.58
N LYS A 384 1.11 26.04 11.27
CA LYS A 384 0.87 25.25 10.07
C LYS A 384 1.01 26.09 8.79
N ALA A 385 0.36 27.25 8.71
CA ALA A 385 0.45 28.12 7.53
C ALA A 385 1.89 28.59 7.27
N ILE A 386 2.61 28.91 8.35
CA ILE A 386 4.04 29.23 8.33
C ILE A 386 4.85 28.05 7.78
N PHE A 387 4.63 26.85 8.31
CA PHE A 387 5.32 25.64 7.88
C PHE A 387 5.00 25.26 6.41
N GLU A 388 3.74 25.37 5.98
CA GLU A 388 3.31 25.15 4.58
C GLU A 388 4.11 26.02 3.62
N ASN A 389 4.28 27.30 3.94
CA ASN A 389 5.06 28.23 3.12
C ASN A 389 6.54 27.81 3.03
N TYR A 390 7.15 27.43 4.15
CA TYR A 390 8.54 26.97 4.18
C TYR A 390 8.73 25.66 3.44
N LEU A 391 7.83 24.71 3.62
CA LEU A 391 7.87 23.45 2.92
C LEU A 391 7.75 23.66 1.41
N GLN A 392 6.89 24.56 0.96
CA GLN A 392 6.74 24.86 -0.47
C GLN A 392 7.99 25.54 -1.05
N THR A 393 8.59 26.46 -0.31
CA THR A 393 9.67 27.34 -0.79
C THR A 393 11.06 26.71 -0.64
N LEU A 394 11.31 26.03 0.48
CA LEU A 394 12.62 25.56 0.89
C LEU A 394 12.83 24.07 0.58
N SER A 395 11.84 23.22 0.83
CA SER A 395 12.05 21.77 0.66
C SER A 395 12.30 21.38 -0.80
N THR A 396 13.17 20.39 -0.99
CA THR A 396 13.42 19.72 -2.27
C THR A 396 12.49 18.53 -2.54
N ASP A 397 11.50 18.31 -1.66
CA ASP A 397 10.55 17.20 -1.78
C ASP A 397 9.60 17.36 -2.99
N PRO A 398 9.01 16.26 -3.49
CA PRO A 398 7.96 16.30 -4.50
C PRO A 398 6.70 17.07 -4.04
N ASP A 399 5.98 17.67 -4.99
CA ASP A 399 4.78 18.48 -4.71
C ASP A 399 3.69 17.72 -3.94
N GLU A 400 3.53 16.41 -4.18
CA GLU A 400 2.57 15.60 -3.42
C GLU A 400 2.91 15.59 -1.93
N LEU A 401 4.19 15.41 -1.60
CA LEU A 401 4.66 15.37 -0.21
C LEU A 401 4.54 16.76 0.43
N LYS A 402 4.83 17.83 -0.32
CA LYS A 402 4.65 19.22 0.11
C LYS A 402 3.20 19.56 0.44
N LYS A 403 2.27 19.19 -0.43
CA LYS A 403 0.82 19.38 -0.22
C LYS A 403 0.30 18.65 1.03
N ASN A 404 0.97 17.57 1.42
CA ASN A 404 0.66 16.78 2.61
C ASN A 404 1.54 17.12 3.83
N LEU A 405 2.05 18.36 3.92
CA LEU A 405 2.87 18.81 5.06
C LEU A 405 4.09 17.93 5.34
N GLY A 406 4.70 17.37 4.29
CA GLY A 406 5.86 16.50 4.44
C GLY A 406 5.52 15.09 4.87
N SER A 407 4.23 14.71 4.97
CA SER A 407 3.85 13.37 5.41
C SER A 407 3.50 12.43 4.26
N THR A 408 3.99 11.21 4.38
CA THR A 408 3.58 10.06 3.58
C THR A 408 2.35 9.34 4.17
N GLY A 409 1.80 9.86 5.26
CA GLY A 409 0.75 9.21 6.07
C GLY A 409 1.32 8.27 7.14
N VAL A 410 0.43 7.46 7.72
CA VAL A 410 0.82 6.34 8.60
C VAL A 410 1.55 5.30 7.77
N THR A 411 2.65 4.79 8.29
CA THR A 411 3.46 3.76 7.64
C THR A 411 3.88 2.69 8.65
N SER A 412 4.48 1.61 8.18
CA SER A 412 5.13 0.61 9.02
C SER A 412 6.55 0.38 8.50
N LEU A 413 7.40 -0.26 9.31
CA LEU A 413 8.73 -0.63 8.86
C LEU A 413 8.65 -1.51 7.59
N THR A 414 7.64 -2.38 7.52
CA THR A 414 7.35 -3.24 6.36
C THR A 414 7.07 -2.41 5.10
N GLY A 415 6.25 -1.36 5.23
CA GLY A 415 5.92 -0.44 4.15
C GLY A 415 7.14 0.33 3.63
N LEU A 416 8.03 0.78 4.52
CA LEU A 416 9.21 1.56 4.14
C LEU A 416 10.27 0.73 3.42
N PHE A 417 10.50 -0.52 3.85
CA PHE A 417 11.41 -1.43 3.15
C PHE A 417 10.92 -1.81 1.75
N LYS A 418 9.61 -1.79 1.49
CA LYS A 418 9.08 -2.03 0.13
C LYS A 418 9.48 -0.93 -0.85
N ASN A 419 9.64 0.31 -0.39
CA ASN A 419 9.95 1.49 -1.20
C ASN A 419 11.46 1.80 -1.32
N ASP A 420 12.32 0.81 -1.06
CA ASP A 420 13.79 0.88 -1.16
C ASP A 420 14.48 2.00 -0.35
N ASN A 421 13.81 2.53 0.67
CA ASN A 421 14.35 3.60 1.50
C ASN A 421 14.94 3.09 2.82
N VAL A 422 16.01 2.30 2.72
CA VAL A 422 16.60 1.60 3.87
C VAL A 422 17.15 2.55 4.93
N SER A 423 17.81 3.66 4.55
CA SER A 423 18.32 4.64 5.52
C SER A 423 17.19 5.29 6.34
N LEU A 424 16.06 5.66 5.70
CA LEU A 424 14.89 6.18 6.42
C LEU A 424 14.28 5.09 7.32
N SER A 425 14.19 3.85 6.83
CA SER A 425 13.68 2.71 7.61
C SER A 425 14.51 2.47 8.88
N MET A 426 15.84 2.46 8.76
CA MET A 426 16.76 2.32 9.90
C MET A 426 16.76 3.52 10.84
N SER A 427 16.38 4.70 10.35
CA SER A 427 16.26 5.90 11.19
C SER A 427 15.02 5.87 12.09
N ILE A 428 13.95 5.17 11.69
CA ILE A 428 12.78 4.94 12.56
C ILE A 428 13.15 4.06 13.75
N VAL A 429 13.94 3.01 13.50
CA VAL A 429 14.48 2.12 14.56
C VAL A 429 15.88 2.54 15.00
N SER A 430 16.14 3.86 15.02
CA SER A 430 17.47 4.41 15.36
C SER A 430 17.90 4.09 16.77
N ASP A 431 16.97 3.75 17.67
CA ASP A 431 17.25 3.25 19.02
C ASP A 431 18.11 1.97 19.00
N LEU A 432 18.08 1.18 17.92
CA LEU A 432 18.99 0.04 17.71
C LEU A 432 20.48 0.45 17.66
N PHE A 433 20.75 1.68 17.24
CA PHE A 433 22.08 2.26 17.09
C PHE A 433 22.45 3.17 18.27
N GLU A 434 21.61 3.21 19.31
CA GLU A 434 21.81 4.01 20.52
C GLU A 434 21.86 3.09 21.75
N ALA A 435 22.66 3.48 22.75
CA ALA A 435 22.71 2.84 24.07
C ALA A 435 22.49 3.90 25.16
N ASN A 436 22.26 3.49 26.41
CA ASN A 436 22.00 4.45 27.52
C ASN A 436 23.07 5.55 27.63
N SER A 437 24.31 5.24 27.28
CA SER A 437 25.45 6.17 27.31
C SER A 437 25.90 6.67 25.93
N HIS A 438 25.26 6.25 24.84
CA HIS A 438 25.66 6.62 23.47
C HIS A 438 24.47 6.94 22.58
N LYS A 439 24.56 8.06 21.89
CA LYS A 439 23.56 8.54 20.94
C LYS A 439 24.17 8.68 19.57
N LEU A 440 23.32 8.65 18.54
CA LEU A 440 23.73 9.04 17.20
C LEU A 440 24.40 10.43 17.23
N PRO A 441 25.40 10.67 16.36
CA PRO A 441 26.12 11.94 16.34
C PRO A 441 25.16 13.12 16.12
N GLU A 442 25.49 14.26 16.71
CA GLU A 442 24.68 15.47 16.63
C GLU A 442 25.22 16.45 15.58
N VAL A 443 24.30 17.18 14.93
CA VAL A 443 24.61 18.23 13.95
C VAL A 443 23.72 19.46 14.16
N ASN A 444 24.32 20.64 14.04
CA ASN A 444 23.60 21.90 13.94
C ASN A 444 23.43 22.28 12.46
N LEU A 445 22.23 22.07 11.92
CA LEU A 445 21.95 22.32 10.51
C LEU A 445 21.88 23.80 10.15
N GLU A 446 21.64 24.69 11.13
CA GLU A 446 21.64 26.13 10.88
C GLU A 446 23.00 26.62 10.37
N ASP A 447 24.08 26.02 10.86
CA ASP A 447 25.45 26.41 10.51
C ASP A 447 25.79 26.10 9.04
N LEU A 448 25.04 25.22 8.37
CA LEU A 448 25.21 24.96 6.93
C LEU A 448 24.88 26.18 6.07
N PHE A 449 23.93 26.99 6.52
CA PHE A 449 23.32 28.05 5.71
C PHE A 449 23.82 29.45 6.07
N LYS A 450 24.73 29.55 7.05
CA LYS A 450 25.40 30.81 7.41
C LYS A 450 26.47 31.15 6.38
N ILE A 451 26.26 32.25 5.66
CA ILE A 451 27.23 32.73 4.68
C ILE A 451 28.30 33.57 5.38
N SER A 452 29.57 33.26 5.11
CA SER A 452 30.71 34.05 5.57
C SER A 452 31.10 35.08 4.52
N PHE A 453 31.08 36.35 4.89
CA PHE A 453 31.51 37.45 4.03
C PHE A 453 32.91 37.95 4.43
N VAL A 454 33.63 38.51 3.46
CA VAL A 454 34.96 39.12 3.65
C VAL A 454 34.98 40.54 3.07
N GLY A 455 35.95 41.36 3.50
CA GLY A 455 36.17 42.70 2.96
C GLY A 455 34.98 43.65 3.13
N GLU A 456 34.73 44.47 2.11
CA GLU A 456 33.67 45.49 2.12
C GLU A 456 32.26 44.90 2.27
N THR A 457 32.01 43.72 1.69
CA THR A 457 30.72 43.02 1.80
C THR A 457 30.41 42.66 3.25
N LYS A 458 31.43 42.25 4.02
CA LYS A 458 31.25 41.97 5.46
C LYS A 458 30.81 43.22 6.21
N THR A 459 31.49 44.34 5.99
CA THR A 459 31.16 45.62 6.64
C THR A 459 29.73 46.06 6.32
N ALA A 460 29.30 45.90 5.07
CA ALA A 460 27.94 46.23 4.66
C ALA A 460 26.88 45.33 5.34
N VAL A 461 27.13 44.02 5.39
CA VAL A 461 26.26 43.05 6.07
C VAL A 461 26.18 43.31 7.57
N ASP A 462 27.32 43.55 8.24
CA ASP A 462 27.38 43.84 9.67
C ASP A 462 26.64 45.14 10.04
N LYS A 463 26.65 46.14 9.14
CA LYS A 463 25.86 47.36 9.29
C LYS A 463 24.37 47.08 9.20
N LEU A 464 23.93 46.35 8.17
CA LEU A 464 22.52 45.98 8.00
C LEU A 464 22.00 45.15 9.16
N ASP A 465 22.78 44.19 9.66
CA ASP A 465 22.41 43.35 10.81
C ASP A 465 22.18 44.19 12.08
N LYS A 466 23.01 45.22 12.32
CA LYS A 466 22.81 46.17 13.43
C LYS A 466 21.54 47.00 13.27
N GLU A 467 21.28 47.50 12.06
CA GLU A 467 20.07 48.28 11.76
C GLU A 467 18.80 47.43 11.94
N ILE A 468 18.82 46.19 11.45
CA ILE A 468 17.74 45.20 11.62
C ILE A 468 17.47 44.95 13.11
N LYS A 469 18.51 44.63 13.91
CA LYS A 469 18.35 44.37 15.35
C LYS A 469 17.75 45.56 16.10
N SER A 470 18.13 46.79 15.75
CA SER A 470 17.55 48.00 16.33
C SER A 470 16.04 48.11 16.03
N LEU A 471 15.63 47.81 14.80
CA LEU A 471 14.23 47.80 14.39
C LEU A 471 13.42 46.69 15.09
N GLU A 472 13.99 45.50 15.23
CA GLU A 472 13.37 44.40 15.98
C GLU A 472 13.11 44.77 17.44
N GLU A 473 14.08 45.37 18.15
CA GLU A 473 13.89 45.81 19.53
C GLU A 473 12.80 46.87 19.64
N LYS A 474 12.73 47.81 18.68
CA LYS A 474 11.64 48.79 18.64
C LYS A 474 10.28 48.11 18.44
N LEU A 475 10.18 47.16 17.52
CA LEU A 475 8.95 46.41 17.22
C LEU A 475 8.51 45.47 18.34
N LYS A 476 9.39 45.06 19.27
CA LYS A 476 8.96 44.37 20.49
C LYS A 476 8.09 45.25 21.38
N THR A 477 8.41 46.55 21.45
CA THR A 477 7.67 47.51 22.28
C THR A 477 6.44 48.07 21.56
N THR A 478 6.51 48.22 20.23
CA THR A 478 5.43 48.76 19.40
C THR A 478 5.17 47.87 18.18
N PRO A 479 4.50 46.72 18.35
CA PRO A 479 4.42 45.68 17.30
C PRO A 479 3.68 46.06 16.03
N THR A 480 2.88 47.13 16.08
CA THR A 480 2.03 47.59 14.98
C THR A 480 2.57 48.86 14.30
N ASP A 481 3.80 49.29 14.58
CA ASP A 481 4.42 50.44 13.92
C ASP A 481 4.71 50.12 12.44
N SER A 482 3.79 50.53 11.55
CA SER A 482 3.87 50.27 10.11
C SER A 482 5.14 50.84 9.47
N LYS A 483 5.67 51.95 9.99
CA LYS A 483 6.89 52.55 9.44
C LYS A 483 8.09 51.64 9.73
N SER A 484 8.24 51.22 10.98
CA SER A 484 9.34 50.32 11.34
C SER A 484 9.20 48.92 10.74
N LEU A 485 7.97 48.44 10.50
CA LEU A 485 7.74 47.21 9.75
C LEU A 485 8.21 47.31 8.30
N ASN A 486 7.90 48.41 7.62
CA ASN A 486 8.35 48.65 6.25
C ASN A 486 9.89 48.79 6.19
N GLU A 487 10.49 49.55 7.12
CA GLU A 487 11.95 49.68 7.20
C GLU A 487 12.63 48.32 7.45
N LEU A 488 12.05 47.47 8.32
CA LEU A 488 12.56 46.12 8.57
C LEU A 488 12.52 45.26 7.28
N ALA A 489 11.41 45.35 6.52
CA ALA A 489 11.24 44.65 5.25
C ALA A 489 12.25 45.11 4.19
N ASP A 490 12.46 46.42 4.05
CA ASP A 490 13.41 47.00 3.09
C ASP A 490 14.85 46.55 3.40
N LYS A 491 15.25 46.63 4.68
CA LYS A 491 16.60 46.24 5.12
C LYS A 491 16.85 44.74 4.97
N THR A 492 15.83 43.92 5.26
CA THR A 492 15.91 42.47 5.03
C THR A 492 16.03 42.15 3.54
N THR A 493 15.32 42.88 2.69
CA THR A 493 15.41 42.74 1.23
C THR A 493 16.79 43.13 0.70
N GLU A 494 17.37 44.21 1.23
CA GLU A 494 18.73 44.63 0.90
C GLU A 494 19.79 43.57 1.29
N LEU A 495 19.68 43.03 2.50
CA LEU A 495 20.53 41.92 2.97
C LEU A 495 20.41 40.69 2.07
N ASN A 496 19.17 40.29 1.75
CA ASN A 496 18.90 39.17 0.86
C ASN A 496 19.46 39.39 -0.55
N ARG A 497 19.43 40.62 -1.07
CA ARG A 497 20.02 40.96 -2.37
C ARG A 497 21.53 40.74 -2.36
N ILE A 498 22.24 41.19 -1.30
CA ILE A 498 23.68 40.96 -1.15
C ILE A 498 24.01 39.47 -1.15
N ILE A 499 23.26 38.67 -0.37
CA ILE A 499 23.43 37.20 -0.30
C ILE A 499 23.21 36.57 -1.68
N LYS A 500 22.10 36.88 -2.36
CA LYS A 500 21.79 36.36 -3.71
C LYS A 500 22.88 36.72 -4.70
N THR A 501 23.32 37.98 -4.74
CA THR A 501 24.38 38.42 -5.65
C THR A 501 25.67 37.66 -5.38
N HIS A 502 26.11 37.59 -4.13
CA HIS A 502 27.33 36.88 -3.75
C HIS A 502 27.31 35.41 -4.18
N LEU A 503 26.23 34.68 -3.87
CA LEU A 503 26.10 33.28 -4.25
C LEU A 503 26.00 33.13 -5.77
N SER A 504 25.17 33.93 -6.45
CA SER A 504 24.97 33.86 -7.90
C SER A 504 26.25 34.04 -8.71
N GLN A 505 27.19 34.86 -8.23
CA GLN A 505 28.47 35.14 -8.88
C GLN A 505 29.51 34.01 -8.75
N MET A 506 29.35 33.11 -7.77
CA MET A 506 30.24 31.94 -7.62
C MET A 506 30.09 30.99 -8.81
N LYS A 507 31.21 30.55 -9.39
CA LYS A 507 31.19 29.49 -10.41
C LYS A 507 30.73 28.16 -9.80
N PRO A 508 30.15 27.22 -10.58
CA PRO A 508 29.67 25.94 -10.03
C PRO A 508 30.72 25.16 -9.22
N ASP A 509 31.96 25.09 -9.71
CA ASP A 509 33.05 24.38 -9.02
C ASP A 509 33.46 25.09 -7.73
N GLU A 510 33.54 26.43 -7.75
CA GLU A 510 33.85 27.25 -6.57
C GLU A 510 32.75 27.14 -5.51
N PHE A 511 31.49 27.13 -5.94
CA PHE A 511 30.33 26.96 -5.07
C PHE A 511 30.38 25.58 -4.41
N ASN A 512 30.58 24.50 -5.16
CA ASN A 512 30.66 23.15 -4.60
C ASN A 512 31.90 22.97 -3.69
N LEU A 513 33.04 23.57 -4.03
CA LEU A 513 34.22 23.57 -3.16
C LEU A 513 33.99 24.32 -1.86
N THR A 514 33.29 25.45 -1.88
CA THR A 514 33.10 26.30 -0.69
C THR A 514 31.94 25.77 0.16
N ILE A 515 30.76 25.62 -0.46
CA ILE A 515 29.54 25.20 0.23
C ILE A 515 29.54 23.70 0.49
N GLY A 516 29.92 22.88 -0.49
CA GLY A 516 30.00 21.43 -0.30
C GLY A 516 31.01 21.00 0.76
N GLU A 517 32.03 21.81 1.02
CA GLU A 517 32.97 21.60 2.13
C GLU A 517 32.34 21.88 3.51
N ASN A 518 31.38 22.80 3.62
CA ASN A 518 30.64 23.02 4.87
C ASN A 518 29.81 21.78 5.24
N TYR A 519 29.17 21.14 4.25
CA TYR A 519 28.48 19.87 4.43
C TYR A 519 29.45 18.77 4.88
N ARG A 520 30.62 18.66 4.22
CA ARG A 520 31.66 17.71 4.62
C ARG A 520 32.07 17.91 6.07
N LYS A 521 32.39 19.14 6.48
CA LYS A 521 32.79 19.46 7.86
C LYS A 521 31.73 19.13 8.90
N LEU A 522 30.45 19.32 8.56
CA LEU A 522 29.37 19.05 9.50
C LEU A 522 29.14 17.54 9.69
N PHE A 523 29.03 16.81 8.58
CA PHE A 523 28.62 15.41 8.58
C PHE A 523 29.79 14.43 8.68
N VAL A 524 30.94 14.68 8.06
CA VAL A 524 32.08 13.75 8.12
C VAL A 524 32.83 13.91 9.44
N LYS A 525 32.95 12.81 10.19
CA LYS A 525 33.72 12.74 11.43
C LYS A 525 35.07 12.11 11.16
N ASN A 526 36.14 12.76 11.61
CA ASN A 526 37.48 12.17 11.60
C ASN A 526 37.71 11.40 12.89
N VAL A 527 37.88 10.09 12.80
CA VAL A 527 38.16 9.19 13.93
C VAL A 527 39.35 8.33 13.57
N ASN A 528 40.42 8.36 14.37
CA ASN A 528 41.65 7.59 14.11
C ASN A 528 42.19 7.77 12.67
N ASN A 529 42.22 9.01 12.17
CA ASN A 529 42.61 9.37 10.81
C ASN A 529 41.73 8.77 9.69
N GLN A 530 40.53 8.29 10.03
CA GLN A 530 39.53 7.82 9.07
C GLN A 530 38.36 8.79 9.02
N ASN A 531 37.96 9.15 7.81
CA ASN A 531 36.76 9.93 7.56
C ASN A 531 35.55 9.00 7.54
N LEU A 532 34.63 9.22 8.47
CA LEU A 532 33.45 8.40 8.68
C LEU A 532 32.18 9.25 8.53
N LEU A 533 31.13 8.64 7.98
CA LEU A 533 29.81 9.21 7.80
C LEU A 533 28.78 8.30 8.49
N SER A 534 27.95 8.88 9.35
CA SER A 534 26.76 8.22 9.87
C SER A 534 25.60 8.31 8.88
N PHE A 535 24.74 7.28 8.86
CA PHE A 535 23.52 7.32 8.06
C PHE A 535 22.46 8.27 8.63
N ALA A 536 22.54 8.63 9.91
CA ALA A 536 21.60 9.52 10.57
C ALA A 536 22.27 10.32 11.70
N TYR A 537 21.82 11.55 11.91
CA TYR A 537 22.29 12.45 12.96
C TYR A 537 21.13 13.00 13.77
N ASN A 538 21.36 13.24 15.06
CA ASN A 538 20.48 14.06 15.88
C ASN A 538 20.60 15.53 15.46
N VAL A 539 19.47 16.21 15.33
CA VAL A 539 19.45 17.65 14.97
C VAL A 539 19.42 18.49 16.25
N THR A 540 20.42 19.34 16.44
CA THR A 540 20.49 20.25 17.58
C THR A 540 19.26 21.16 17.65
N GLY A 541 18.69 21.30 18.85
CA GLY A 541 17.50 22.13 19.08
C GLY A 541 16.18 21.53 18.61
N ALA A 542 16.18 20.35 17.98
CA ALA A 542 14.98 19.70 17.44
C ALA A 542 14.80 18.28 18.02
N ASN A 543 14.08 18.18 19.14
CA ASN A 543 13.89 16.90 19.83
C ASN A 543 13.15 15.87 18.96
N GLY A 544 13.69 14.66 18.87
CA GLY A 544 13.09 13.56 18.10
C GLY A 544 13.22 13.70 16.57
N ILE A 545 13.96 14.71 16.08
CA ILE A 545 14.23 14.89 14.65
C ILE A 545 15.59 14.31 14.30
N LYS A 546 15.64 13.50 13.24
CA LYS A 546 16.88 12.94 12.69
C LYS A 546 17.17 13.54 11.31
N ALA A 547 18.41 13.93 11.04
CA ALA A 547 18.88 14.21 9.69
C ALA A 547 19.41 12.92 9.07
N VAL A 548 18.67 12.35 8.13
CA VAL A 548 18.96 11.07 7.48
C VAL A 548 19.70 11.30 6.18
N ILE A 549 20.86 10.67 6.03
CA ILE A 549 21.71 10.76 4.85
C ILE A 549 21.40 9.61 3.90
N SER A 550 21.06 9.95 2.67
CA SER A 550 20.83 9.00 1.59
C SER A 550 21.46 9.50 0.29
N GLN A 551 21.45 8.64 -0.74
CA GLN A 551 21.85 9.05 -2.09
C GLN A 551 20.90 10.09 -2.70
N ALA A 552 19.65 10.16 -2.23
CA ALA A 552 18.67 11.16 -2.66
C ALA A 552 18.86 12.53 -2.00
N GLY A 553 19.69 12.61 -0.93
CA GLY A 553 19.97 13.84 -0.21
C GLY A 553 19.86 13.67 1.31
N ILE A 554 19.67 14.80 1.99
CA ILE A 554 19.55 14.89 3.45
C ILE A 554 18.10 15.16 3.83
N THR A 555 17.43 14.15 4.39
CA THR A 555 16.02 14.23 4.77
C THR A 555 15.90 14.33 6.28
N LEU A 556 15.27 15.40 6.75
CA LEU A 556 14.83 15.48 8.14
C LEU A 556 13.66 14.54 8.32
N LEU A 557 13.74 13.67 9.31
CA LEU A 557 12.70 12.71 9.64
C LEU A 557 12.23 12.95 11.06
N SER A 558 10.93 13.20 11.20
CA SER A 558 10.21 13.03 12.45
C SER A 558 9.38 11.76 12.35
N ASN A 559 9.41 10.92 13.37
CA ASN A 559 8.53 9.77 13.44
C ASN A 559 7.95 9.62 14.85
N ARG A 560 6.68 9.18 14.92
CA ARG A 560 5.99 8.88 16.17
C ARG A 560 5.28 7.55 16.05
N LYS A 561 5.56 6.65 16.99
CA LYS A 561 4.90 5.36 17.08
C LYS A 561 3.40 5.53 17.35
N VAL A 562 2.58 4.72 16.70
CA VAL A 562 1.15 4.56 16.98
C VAL A 562 0.99 3.27 17.78
N ASP A 563 1.01 3.40 19.10
CA ASP A 563 1.12 2.30 20.06
C ASP A 563 -0.22 1.77 20.56
N SER A 564 -1.33 2.39 20.18
CA SER A 564 -2.68 2.02 20.61
C SER A 564 -3.73 2.18 19.52
N LYS A 565 -4.82 1.39 19.65
CA LYS A 565 -6.03 1.51 18.82
C LYS A 565 -6.66 2.90 18.94
N GLU A 566 -6.70 3.46 20.15
CA GLU A 566 -7.22 4.80 20.41
C GLU A 566 -6.44 5.87 19.64
N LYS A 567 -5.10 5.81 19.68
CA LYS A 567 -4.26 6.73 18.90
C LYS A 567 -4.52 6.59 17.39
N PHE A 568 -4.65 5.35 16.88
CA PHE A 568 -4.98 5.13 15.47
C PHE A 568 -6.35 5.70 15.09
N LEU A 569 -7.38 5.49 15.92
CA LEU A 569 -8.72 6.04 15.73
C LEU A 569 -8.72 7.57 15.72
N LYS A 570 -7.88 8.22 16.55
CA LYS A 570 -7.71 9.68 16.53
C LYS A 570 -7.19 10.18 15.18
N LEU A 571 -6.22 9.48 14.58
CA LEU A 571 -5.69 9.81 13.25
C LEU A 571 -6.74 9.61 12.16
N LEU A 572 -7.47 8.49 12.21
CA LEU A 572 -8.54 8.19 11.28
C LEU A 572 -9.65 9.24 11.34
N LYS A 573 -10.09 9.62 12.55
CA LYS A 573 -11.05 10.69 12.75
C LYS A 573 -10.56 12.01 12.16
N ALA A 574 -9.29 12.35 12.36
CA ALA A 574 -8.71 13.57 11.80
C ALA A 574 -8.70 13.55 10.26
N ASP A 575 -8.34 12.44 9.61
CA ASP A 575 -8.43 12.30 8.15
C ASP A 575 -9.87 12.49 7.65
N LEU A 576 -10.84 11.83 8.29
CA LEU A 576 -12.25 11.95 7.91
C LEU A 576 -12.74 13.40 8.05
N ILE A 577 -12.38 14.09 9.13
CA ILE A 577 -12.72 15.52 9.30
C ILE A 577 -12.05 16.37 8.21
N ASN A 578 -10.78 16.13 7.89
CA ASN A 578 -10.09 16.89 6.83
C ASN A 578 -10.74 16.68 5.47
N LEU A 579 -11.04 15.42 5.10
CA LEU A 579 -11.75 15.09 3.87
C LEU A 579 -13.12 15.79 3.80
N SER A 580 -13.83 15.88 4.94
CA SER A 580 -15.11 16.60 5.02
C SER A 580 -15.02 18.09 4.71
N GLN A 581 -13.83 18.67 4.92
CA GLN A 581 -13.52 20.08 4.68
C GLN A 581 -12.84 20.31 3.32
N GLY A 582 -12.74 19.28 2.46
CA GLY A 582 -12.01 19.36 1.19
C GLY A 582 -10.49 19.48 1.35
N LYS A 583 -9.95 19.14 2.53
CA LYS A 583 -8.52 19.12 2.82
C LYS A 583 -7.93 17.72 2.57
N PRO A 584 -6.60 17.60 2.38
CA PRO A 584 -5.95 16.30 2.24
C PRO A 584 -6.14 15.40 3.47
N ASP A 585 -6.23 14.08 3.24
CA ASP A 585 -6.13 13.05 4.28
C ASP A 585 -4.66 12.84 4.67
N TYR A 586 -4.15 13.75 5.51
CA TYR A 586 -2.74 13.82 5.92
C TYR A 586 -2.15 12.49 6.44
N PHE A 587 -2.95 11.64 7.08
CA PHE A 587 -2.49 10.38 7.65
C PHE A 587 -2.77 9.16 6.75
N LYS A 588 -3.52 9.31 5.65
CA LYS A 588 -3.87 8.25 4.67
C LYS A 588 -4.42 6.96 5.32
N THR A 589 -5.10 7.08 6.47
CA THR A 589 -5.51 5.95 7.32
C THR A 589 -6.51 5.00 6.65
N LEU A 590 -7.49 5.53 5.91
CA LEU A 590 -8.47 4.70 5.19
C LEU A 590 -7.83 3.79 4.14
N ASN A 591 -6.82 4.29 3.42
CA ASN A 591 -6.13 3.51 2.39
C ASN A 591 -5.37 2.32 3.03
N ILE A 592 -4.77 2.56 4.19
CA ILE A 592 -4.04 1.53 4.95
C ILE A 592 -5.00 0.46 5.46
N LEU A 593 -6.14 0.88 6.04
CA LEU A 593 -7.14 -0.07 6.51
C LEU A 593 -7.73 -0.88 5.35
N ASN A 594 -8.06 -0.26 4.23
CA ASN A 594 -8.55 -0.98 3.05
C ASN A 594 -7.53 -1.99 2.49
N ALA A 595 -6.24 -1.70 2.60
CA ALA A 595 -5.20 -2.65 2.22
C ALA A 595 -5.07 -3.82 3.22
N SER A 596 -5.37 -3.60 4.51
CA SER A 596 -5.12 -4.59 5.58
C SER A 596 -5.93 -5.89 5.45
N LEU A 597 -7.17 -5.82 4.95
CA LEU A 597 -8.05 -6.98 4.77
C LEU A 597 -8.29 -7.35 3.29
N SER A 598 -7.29 -7.10 2.44
CA SER A 598 -7.34 -7.45 1.01
C SER A 598 -6.77 -8.84 0.69
N ASN A 599 -6.09 -9.48 1.65
CA ASN A 599 -5.43 -10.77 1.45
C ASN A 599 -6.44 -11.92 1.49
N ARG A 600 -6.38 -12.82 0.49
CA ARG A 600 -7.28 -13.98 0.36
C ARG A 600 -7.25 -14.88 1.60
N ASN A 601 -6.07 -15.17 2.13
CA ASN A 601 -5.92 -16.04 3.29
C ASN A 601 -6.47 -15.40 4.57
N SER A 602 -6.34 -14.07 4.72
CA SER A 602 -6.98 -13.35 5.83
C SER A 602 -8.52 -13.38 5.72
N ILE A 603 -9.06 -13.25 4.50
CA ILE A 603 -10.50 -13.38 4.25
C ILE A 603 -10.98 -14.80 4.57
N ILE A 604 -10.24 -15.83 4.15
CA ILE A 604 -10.52 -17.23 4.47
C ILE A 604 -10.50 -17.45 5.99
N GLU A 605 -9.43 -17.05 6.67
CA GLU A 605 -9.29 -17.22 8.13
C GLU A 605 -10.45 -16.57 8.89
N LEU A 606 -10.80 -15.33 8.53
CA LEU A 606 -11.90 -14.61 9.16
C LEU A 606 -13.26 -15.26 8.87
N THR A 607 -13.47 -15.75 7.65
CA THR A 607 -14.73 -16.40 7.27
C THR A 607 -14.86 -17.79 7.90
N LEU A 608 -13.77 -18.55 8.07
CA LEU A 608 -13.77 -19.84 8.77
C LEU A 608 -14.13 -19.72 10.26
N LYS A 609 -14.01 -18.54 10.87
CA LYS A 609 -14.49 -18.27 12.24
C LYS A 609 -16.00 -18.03 12.33
N ASP A 610 -16.67 -17.83 11.19
CA ASP A 610 -18.13 -17.70 11.12
C ASP A 610 -18.78 -19.09 11.19
N LYS A 611 -19.57 -19.34 12.25
CA LYS A 611 -20.28 -20.61 12.45
C LYS A 611 -21.21 -20.95 11.29
N SER A 612 -21.89 -19.94 10.74
CA SER A 612 -22.79 -20.13 9.60
C SER A 612 -22.03 -20.56 8.34
N PHE A 613 -20.78 -20.10 8.18
CA PHE A 613 -19.93 -20.58 7.08
C PHE A 613 -19.43 -21.99 7.33
N GLN A 614 -19.08 -22.35 8.56
CA GLN A 614 -18.69 -23.72 8.89
C GLN A 614 -19.83 -24.71 8.58
N GLU A 615 -21.07 -24.37 8.95
CA GLU A 615 -22.25 -25.17 8.62
C GLU A 615 -22.50 -25.25 7.12
N TYR A 616 -22.37 -24.13 6.40
CA TYR A 616 -22.42 -24.11 4.94
C TYR A 616 -21.37 -25.04 4.34
N LEU A 617 -20.12 -24.99 4.82
CA LEU A 617 -19.04 -25.81 4.28
C LEU A 617 -19.28 -27.30 4.54
N LYS A 618 -19.80 -27.68 5.72
CA LYS A 618 -20.20 -29.07 6.05
C LYS A 618 -21.34 -29.60 5.18
N SER A 619 -22.10 -28.73 4.51
CA SER A 619 -23.10 -29.15 3.54
C SER A 619 -22.54 -29.34 2.13
N GLN A 620 -21.28 -28.94 1.89
CA GLN A 620 -20.63 -29.06 0.58
C GLN A 620 -19.80 -30.34 0.49
N VAL A 621 -19.73 -30.90 -0.72
CA VAL A 621 -18.82 -32.01 -1.04
C VAL A 621 -17.36 -31.53 -0.94
N ASN A 622 -16.56 -32.27 -0.19
CA ASN A 622 -15.11 -32.11 -0.12
C ASN A 622 -14.46 -32.92 -1.25
N ILE A 623 -14.07 -32.22 -2.32
CA ILE A 623 -13.43 -32.85 -3.49
C ILE A 623 -12.02 -33.42 -3.19
N TYR A 624 -11.49 -33.19 -1.99
CA TYR A 624 -10.20 -33.69 -1.52
C TYR A 624 -10.33 -34.79 -0.46
N ALA A 625 -11.55 -35.24 -0.13
CA ALA A 625 -11.75 -36.34 0.80
C ALA A 625 -11.30 -37.68 0.20
N GLU A 626 -10.80 -38.59 1.04
CA GLU A 626 -10.44 -39.95 0.62
C GLU A 626 -11.66 -40.72 0.10
N GLU A 627 -12.83 -40.49 0.72
CA GLU A 627 -14.10 -41.02 0.26
C GLU A 627 -14.76 -40.07 -0.75
N LYS A 628 -14.94 -40.54 -1.99
CA LYS A 628 -15.53 -39.75 -3.07
C LYS A 628 -16.97 -39.35 -2.73
N GLY A 629 -17.23 -38.05 -2.69
CA GLY A 629 -18.57 -37.51 -2.40
C GLY A 629 -18.83 -37.22 -0.92
N ALA A 630 -17.85 -37.47 -0.04
CA ALA A 630 -17.94 -37.06 1.35
C ALA A 630 -17.99 -35.53 1.50
N ASN A 631 -18.74 -35.06 2.50
CA ASN A 631 -18.79 -33.64 2.84
C ASN A 631 -17.64 -33.24 3.76
N TYR A 632 -17.41 -31.93 3.92
CA TYR A 632 -16.43 -31.43 4.89
C TYR A 632 -16.80 -31.80 6.33
N THR A 633 -15.79 -32.20 7.09
CA THR A 633 -15.87 -32.51 8.53
C THR A 633 -15.31 -31.37 9.39
N ASP A 634 -15.52 -31.44 10.70
CA ASP A 634 -14.87 -30.53 11.64
C ASP A 634 -13.34 -30.62 11.59
N ALA A 635 -12.79 -31.81 11.36
CA ALA A 635 -11.35 -32.00 11.23
C ALA A 635 -10.80 -31.28 9.98
N ASP A 636 -11.50 -31.36 8.85
CA ASP A 636 -11.13 -30.64 7.63
C ASP A 636 -11.14 -29.12 7.85
N ILE A 637 -12.15 -28.60 8.55
CA ILE A 637 -12.27 -27.17 8.84
C ILE A 637 -11.10 -26.69 9.71
N VAL A 638 -10.69 -27.48 10.69
CA VAL A 638 -9.52 -27.18 11.53
C VAL A 638 -8.23 -27.22 10.71
N GLU A 639 -8.05 -28.21 9.84
CA GLU A 639 -6.89 -28.28 8.92
C GLU A 639 -6.82 -27.06 8.01
N LEU A 640 -7.93 -26.69 7.37
CA LEU A 640 -8.03 -25.52 6.49
C LEU A 640 -7.75 -24.21 7.24
N THR A 641 -8.24 -24.09 8.48
CA THR A 641 -7.96 -22.93 9.33
C THR A 641 -6.46 -22.84 9.63
N ASN A 642 -5.84 -23.94 10.05
CA ASN A 642 -4.41 -23.99 10.35
C ASN A 642 -3.55 -23.71 9.10
N SER A 643 -3.98 -24.21 7.94
CA SER A 643 -3.35 -23.94 6.65
C SER A 643 -3.39 -22.45 6.28
N ALA A 644 -4.56 -21.82 6.36
CA ALA A 644 -4.72 -20.39 6.08
C ALA A 644 -3.84 -19.52 7.00
N VAL A 645 -3.83 -19.83 8.31
CA VAL A 645 -2.97 -19.14 9.30
C VAL A 645 -1.49 -19.36 8.98
N SER A 646 -1.10 -20.58 8.60
CA SER A 646 0.30 -20.91 8.29
C SER A 646 0.79 -20.19 7.04
N ILE A 647 -0.04 -20.08 6.00
CA ILE A 647 0.29 -19.32 4.79
C ILE A 647 0.43 -17.84 5.10
N GLN A 648 -0.50 -17.25 5.86
CA GLN A 648 -0.40 -15.84 6.27
C GLN A 648 0.90 -15.58 7.05
N ALA A 649 1.24 -16.47 7.99
CA ALA A 649 2.51 -16.39 8.73
C ALA A 649 3.72 -16.54 7.79
N GLY A 650 3.64 -17.40 6.78
CA GLY A 650 4.65 -17.56 5.74
C GLY A 650 4.85 -16.29 4.89
N GLU A 651 3.77 -15.65 4.47
CA GLU A 651 3.80 -14.39 3.70
C GLU A 651 4.43 -13.25 4.52
N LEU A 652 4.08 -13.14 5.80
CA LEU A 652 4.70 -12.20 6.73
C LEU A 652 6.20 -12.47 6.91
N LYS A 653 6.60 -13.74 7.11
CA LYS A 653 8.00 -14.14 7.20
C LYS A 653 8.79 -13.82 5.93
N MET A 654 8.20 -14.05 4.75
CA MET A 654 8.81 -13.68 3.46
C MET A 654 8.98 -12.16 3.33
N ALA A 655 8.01 -11.38 3.78
CA ALA A 655 8.14 -9.91 3.81
C ALA A 655 9.27 -9.47 4.77
N SER A 656 9.42 -10.12 5.93
CA SER A 656 10.54 -9.87 6.84
C SER A 656 11.89 -10.28 6.25
N TYR A 657 11.95 -11.42 5.55
CA TYR A 657 13.15 -11.87 4.87
C TYR A 657 13.59 -10.89 3.78
N ASN A 658 12.67 -10.41 2.96
CA ASN A 658 12.95 -9.41 1.93
C ASN A 658 13.44 -8.08 2.54
N ALA A 659 12.84 -7.66 3.66
CA ALA A 659 13.31 -6.48 4.41
C ALA A 659 14.74 -6.69 4.95
N LEU A 660 15.03 -7.87 5.49
CA LEU A 660 16.37 -8.24 5.95
C LEU A 660 17.39 -8.24 4.81
N GLU A 661 17.05 -8.82 3.66
CA GLU A 661 17.94 -8.85 2.49
C GLU A 661 18.31 -7.43 2.04
N LYS A 662 17.32 -6.53 1.96
CA LYS A 662 17.54 -5.11 1.66
C LYS A 662 18.43 -4.44 2.72
N ALA A 663 18.19 -4.69 4.00
CA ALA A 663 19.03 -4.18 5.08
C ALA A 663 20.46 -4.71 4.98
N GLN A 664 20.66 -6.00 4.70
CA GLN A 664 21.99 -6.60 4.53
C GLN A 664 22.74 -6.00 3.35
N ASN A 665 22.08 -5.79 2.22
CA ASN A 665 22.70 -5.19 1.04
C ASN A 665 23.11 -3.73 1.33
N TRP A 666 22.27 -2.99 2.06
CA TRP A 666 22.60 -1.64 2.52
C TRP A 666 23.79 -1.62 3.49
N ILE A 667 23.82 -2.51 4.49
CA ILE A 667 24.94 -2.68 5.43
C ILE A 667 26.23 -2.98 4.66
N LYS A 668 26.21 -3.98 3.76
CA LYS A 668 27.35 -4.34 2.90
C LYS A 668 27.83 -3.14 2.08
N GLY A 669 26.91 -2.36 1.52
CA GLY A 669 27.24 -1.12 0.81
C GLY A 669 28.02 -0.12 1.66
N LEU A 670 27.51 0.19 2.86
CA LEU A 670 28.15 1.12 3.81
C LEU A 670 29.49 0.63 4.36
N ILE A 671 29.67 -0.68 4.41
CA ILE A 671 30.90 -1.31 4.89
C ILE A 671 31.96 -1.38 3.79
N ASN A 672 31.58 -1.73 2.57
CA ASN A 672 32.51 -1.87 1.46
C ASN A 672 33.22 -0.54 1.15
N THR A 673 32.57 0.58 1.46
CA THR A 673 33.18 1.91 1.39
C THR A 673 34.15 2.19 2.54
N LYS A 674 34.17 1.39 3.61
CA LYS A 674 34.97 1.56 4.84
C LYS A 674 34.80 2.91 5.53
N THR A 675 33.68 3.56 5.29
CA THR A 675 33.40 4.94 5.68
C THR A 675 32.24 5.04 6.67
N SER A 676 31.69 3.93 7.15
CA SER A 676 30.55 3.96 8.07
C SER A 676 30.98 4.33 9.49
N TYR A 677 30.30 5.33 10.06
CA TYR A 677 30.41 5.64 11.49
C TYR A 677 29.72 4.61 12.39
N ASN A 678 28.66 3.97 11.89
CA ASN A 678 27.73 3.15 12.71
C ASN A 678 28.14 1.69 12.86
N PHE A 679 29.11 1.22 12.07
CA PHE A 679 29.51 -0.19 12.05
C PHE A 679 31.02 -0.36 12.27
N ALA A 680 31.40 -1.51 12.85
CA ALA A 680 32.78 -1.94 12.96
C ALA A 680 32.92 -3.41 12.53
N PHE A 681 34.08 -3.76 11.98
CA PHE A 681 34.42 -5.13 11.61
C PHE A 681 35.28 -5.76 12.70
N LYS A 682 34.85 -6.92 13.19
CA LYS A 682 35.57 -7.71 14.20
C LYS A 682 35.31 -9.19 13.94
N ASP A 683 36.35 -10.03 14.01
CA ASP A 683 36.23 -11.49 13.93
C ASP A 683 35.47 -12.00 12.70
N GLY A 684 35.69 -11.37 11.54
CA GLY A 684 35.02 -11.77 10.28
C GLY A 684 33.57 -11.30 10.13
N GLN A 685 33.03 -10.57 11.11
CA GLN A 685 31.64 -10.11 11.15
C GLN A 685 31.53 -8.62 11.42
N PHE A 686 30.35 -8.05 11.12
CA PHE A 686 30.06 -6.64 11.34
C PHE A 686 29.17 -6.47 12.55
N TYR A 687 29.49 -5.49 13.37
CA TYR A 687 28.78 -5.15 14.60
C TYR A 687 28.35 -3.69 14.57
N ILE A 688 27.27 -3.37 15.26
CA ILE A 688 26.90 -1.97 15.53
C ILE A 688 27.92 -1.42 16.51
N ASP A 689 28.48 -0.24 16.20
CA ASP A 689 29.48 0.41 17.04
C ASP A 689 28.84 1.58 17.80
N TYR A 690 28.62 1.38 19.10
CA TYR A 690 28.05 2.35 20.02
C TYR A 690 29.09 3.29 20.62
N ASN A 691 30.35 3.33 20.18
CA ASN A 691 31.29 4.27 20.78
C ASN A 691 32.46 4.64 19.85
N LYS A 692 32.19 4.64 18.54
CA LYS A 692 33.18 4.94 17.49
C LYS A 692 34.00 6.21 17.80
N SER A 693 33.38 7.24 18.37
CA SER A 693 34.04 8.53 18.69
C SER A 693 35.14 8.46 19.75
N LYS A 694 35.15 7.49 20.67
CA LYS A 694 36.12 7.45 21.78
C LYS A 694 37.35 6.59 21.47
N GLY A 695 37.48 6.04 20.26
CA GLY A 695 38.56 5.14 19.88
C GLY A 695 38.50 3.74 20.53
N THR A 696 37.71 3.57 21.59
CA THR A 696 37.32 2.28 22.18
C THR A 696 36.04 1.77 21.53
N THR A 697 36.06 0.58 20.94
CA THR A 697 34.86 -0.03 20.32
C THR A 697 33.91 -0.55 21.40
N ALA A 698 32.69 -0.01 21.44
CA ALA A 698 31.59 -0.60 22.21
C ALA A 698 30.65 -1.28 21.23
N LEU A 699 30.88 -2.57 20.98
CA LEU A 699 30.15 -3.30 19.94
C LEU A 699 28.85 -3.87 20.47
N SER A 700 27.87 -4.05 19.58
CA SER A 700 26.71 -4.91 19.85
C SER A 700 27.14 -6.31 20.26
N ALA A 701 26.30 -6.95 21.10
CA ALA A 701 26.57 -8.29 21.59
C ALA A 701 26.49 -9.33 20.46
N ARG A 702 25.59 -9.11 19.49
CA ARG A 702 25.47 -9.93 18.28
C ARG A 702 25.91 -9.16 17.04
N PRO A 703 26.20 -9.85 15.93
CA PRO A 703 26.42 -9.21 14.65
C PRO A 703 25.27 -8.29 14.25
N ALA A 704 25.58 -7.19 13.58
CA ALA A 704 24.60 -6.19 13.13
C ALA A 704 23.46 -6.80 12.31
N LYS A 705 23.76 -7.81 11.49
CA LYS A 705 22.75 -8.58 10.75
C LYS A 705 21.70 -9.19 11.68
N ASP A 706 22.14 -9.77 12.80
CA ASP A 706 21.27 -10.50 13.72
C ASP A 706 20.49 -9.54 14.63
N GLU A 707 21.11 -8.43 15.05
CA GLU A 707 20.43 -7.36 15.78
C GLU A 707 19.32 -6.71 14.93
N ILE A 708 19.62 -6.43 13.66
CA ILE A 708 18.64 -5.85 12.73
C ILE A 708 17.54 -6.87 12.40
N LEU A 709 17.88 -8.15 12.22
CA LEU A 709 16.88 -9.20 12.01
C LEU A 709 15.93 -9.30 13.21
N ASP A 710 16.46 -9.37 14.43
CA ASP A 710 15.65 -9.41 15.65
C ASP A 710 14.73 -8.20 15.76
N ARG A 711 15.22 -6.99 15.43
CA ARG A 711 14.37 -5.81 15.41
C ARG A 711 13.29 -5.88 14.32
N ILE A 712 13.63 -6.30 13.10
CA ILE A 712 12.66 -6.47 12.02
C ILE A 712 11.57 -7.48 12.45
N LEU A 713 11.93 -8.64 12.98
CA LEU A 713 10.97 -9.65 13.43
C LEU A 713 10.03 -9.12 14.51
N LYS A 714 10.55 -8.36 15.49
CA LYS A 714 9.74 -7.69 16.53
C LYS A 714 8.77 -6.67 15.95
N GLU A 715 9.21 -5.86 14.99
CA GLU A 715 8.35 -4.84 14.34
C GLU A 715 7.25 -5.48 13.48
N PHE A 716 7.52 -6.65 12.91
CA PHE A 716 6.56 -7.49 12.16
C PHE A 716 5.70 -8.38 13.08
N LYS A 717 5.91 -8.33 14.41
CA LYS A 717 5.18 -9.11 15.41
C LYS A 717 5.21 -10.63 15.17
N LEU A 718 6.30 -11.10 14.56
CA LEU A 718 6.57 -12.52 14.39
C LEU A 718 7.20 -13.06 15.68
N LYS A 719 6.66 -14.19 16.17
CA LYS A 719 7.22 -14.93 17.32
C LYS A 719 8.32 -15.89 16.89
#